data_AF-A0A524AV23-F1
#
_entry.id   AF-A0A524AV23-F1
#
_cell.length_a   1.000
_cell.length_b   1.000
_cell.length_c   1.000
_cell.angle_alpha   90.00
_cell.angle_beta   90.00
_cell.angle_gamma   90.00
#
_symmetry.space_group_name_H-M   'P 1'
#
loop_
_entity.id
_entity.type
_entity.pdbx_description
1 polymer ?
#
loop_
_entity_poly.entity_id
_entity_poly.type
_entity_poly.pdbx_seq_one_letter_code
_entity_poly.pdbx_strand_id
1 'polypeptide(L)'
;MLKVLLETRLKRSHLASLAVLILSNMVLFWTGPLYLGFLGGVVLFCFLPGWLLIDCLFPWITGNPPAKLRDRDGWPRGRGLAVTSSSPDSGSLPADSVPPLLEKVLLSAGASYLLSSLSVFAVHALPGEITLGLLCLALDVLVLFLLLVSFFVPPPSPQPETVGVGGDSLLFREMLLVILLVMVAGFFRFFYLGYSEFQGDEVGVVSAAVEAILGHDDVLFLQRKGPVETLVTTAFALFTQGFDEFTLRFPFTLASFLGVITIYLIGRRMFGSGVGFIAGMLFAIEGITLAFSRMVQYQGVVVLMLALCVYCFYRFHGVVDSGLAHRYQFLGAAFFAFGLLTHYDVGPVALLLALLYLSKYGLKFRRLCHSERSEESRSSYGKAPLLTRNEILRRFAPQNDTRGDALTLLSSLAVAAAILLVFYLPFILHPHFNETGFYVAQSRLGIGQGPYNNLGTFVSYSIFYNSTYYVALMMVLLALGVTGALVKGLFHKPLAYLLSASFAVALFLSALFPSMVSVDQVSYAFVLFLPAAIGLVLSRQLKAGERIILLWFFVYFVVYCFVVREPGLHFYTLSAAWAILGGIVLDKSCRYLLSHSGPLVRGGVGLVCLLLYTLLACYTYIFFIQTDPEYANTFPANKVVLYWTPQVAVPGSGRFGIPRRSGWKAVGYLYQTGVLRGGYTTNARKSKTLEWYTRTLLPEFEMPRYFLYSADAERAGRNRAGVSKEVVEEYYNLVGRVMVQDKPKVLIYEDKRFARGEPPVDYRSEEYESRYDGLASLAGYRLWEEYNGDDRDFQAVARFLEASAHPGGGLVLNAPQQVGILSYYYRGDLPYYSLPQRQPLDESETTAELEAILAEHDVVYGLFWAAEESDPHGLIEGWLDQHVHKGTERWFGNVRLALYTSPPVEARGEVHYLQDLRLGKEIELLAYEVDGLLVEPSGTVDLTLYWAARSEIEEDYTVFTHLIDVEDRLWAQQDNQPQKGEHPTLGWREGEVVADRYHLLLPDDIPAGQYRLEVGMYQWQMGERLSVFQGDREIGNRVLLAPEITVE
;
A
#
# COMPACT_ATOMS: atom_id res chain seq x y z
N MET A 1 -2.64 43.00 -22.16
CA MET A 1 -3.95 42.31 -22.21
C MET A 1 -3.96 41.03 -21.35
N LEU A 2 -3.01 40.09 -21.54
CA LEU A 2 -2.88 38.89 -20.70
C LEU A 2 -2.68 39.18 -19.20
N LYS A 3 -1.83 40.18 -18.87
CA LYS A 3 -1.57 40.63 -17.49
C LYS A 3 -2.82 41.20 -16.79
N VAL A 4 -3.62 41.98 -17.52
CA VAL A 4 -4.88 42.57 -17.03
C VAL A 4 -5.98 41.50 -16.88
N LEU A 5 -6.02 40.50 -17.77
CA LEU A 5 -6.92 39.33 -17.66
C LEU A 5 -6.56 38.43 -16.46
N LEU A 6 -5.26 38.24 -16.19
CA LEU A 6 -4.77 37.51 -15.02
C LEU A 6 -5.10 38.27 -13.72
N GLU A 7 -4.80 39.57 -13.65
CA GLU A 7 -5.09 40.39 -12.46
C GLU A 7 -6.60 40.55 -12.17
N THR A 8 -7.46 40.49 -13.18
CA THR A 8 -8.92 40.62 -13.02
C THR A 8 -9.67 39.30 -12.81
N ARG A 9 -9.09 38.14 -13.19
CA ARG A 9 -9.72 36.80 -13.04
C ARG A 9 -9.07 35.89 -12.01
N LEU A 10 -7.89 36.18 -11.47
CA LEU A 10 -7.31 35.36 -10.40
C LEU A 10 -8.13 35.48 -9.09
N LYS A 11 -8.85 34.42 -8.74
CA LYS A 11 -9.51 34.28 -7.45
C LYS A 11 -8.48 33.95 -6.36
N ARG A 12 -8.69 34.43 -5.12
CA ARG A 12 -7.88 34.01 -3.95
C ARG A 12 -7.82 32.50 -3.78
N SER A 13 -8.89 31.78 -4.14
CA SER A 13 -8.93 30.31 -4.12
C SER A 13 -7.94 29.68 -5.11
N HIS A 14 -7.75 30.26 -6.31
CA HIS A 14 -6.80 29.73 -7.30
C HIS A 14 -5.36 29.91 -6.83
N LEU A 15 -5.03 31.06 -6.22
CA LEU A 15 -3.72 31.28 -5.58
C LEU A 15 -3.47 30.30 -4.43
N ALA A 16 -4.50 30.04 -3.61
CA ALA A 16 -4.39 29.06 -2.53
C ALA A 16 -4.16 27.65 -3.06
N SER A 17 -4.87 27.22 -4.10
CA SER A 17 -4.66 25.92 -4.74
C SER A 17 -3.26 25.79 -5.35
N LEU A 18 -2.74 26.85 -5.98
CA LEU A 18 -1.37 26.87 -6.50
C LEU A 18 -0.33 26.81 -5.38
N ALA A 19 -0.55 27.54 -4.28
CA ALA A 19 0.34 27.48 -3.11
C ALA A 19 0.34 26.10 -2.46
N VAL A 20 -0.83 25.44 -2.37
CA VAL A 20 -0.94 24.06 -1.87
C VAL A 20 -0.21 23.09 -2.79
N LEU A 21 -0.33 23.23 -4.11
CA LEU A 21 0.40 22.41 -5.09
C LEU A 21 1.92 22.53 -4.90
N ILE A 22 2.42 23.77 -4.81
CA ILE A 22 3.85 24.04 -4.61
C ILE A 22 4.31 23.46 -3.26
N LEU A 23 3.56 23.70 -2.18
CA LEU A 23 3.92 23.20 -0.86
C LEU A 23 3.94 21.67 -0.81
N SER A 24 2.95 21.00 -1.42
CA SER A 24 2.91 19.53 -1.55
C SER A 24 4.14 18.98 -2.27
N ASN A 25 4.56 19.60 -3.38
CA ASN A 25 5.78 19.19 -4.10
C ASN A 25 7.05 19.49 -3.30
N MET A 26 7.13 20.64 -2.63
CA MET A 26 8.28 20.98 -1.78
C MET A 26 8.48 19.94 -0.67
N VAL A 27 7.42 19.51 0.00
CA VAL A 27 7.55 18.49 1.06
C VAL A 27 7.81 17.08 0.52
N LEU A 28 7.44 16.77 -0.73
CA LEU A 28 7.73 15.48 -1.34
C LEU A 28 9.20 15.32 -1.74
N PHE A 29 9.86 16.40 -2.18
CA PHE A 29 11.25 16.33 -2.70
C PHE A 29 12.31 16.93 -1.78
N TRP A 30 11.96 17.88 -0.90
CA TRP A 30 12.96 18.74 -0.22
C TRP A 30 12.96 18.63 1.30
N THR A 31 12.15 17.74 1.89
CA THR A 31 12.13 17.55 3.34
C THR A 31 12.63 16.16 3.73
N GLY A 32 13.66 16.11 4.59
CA GLY A 32 14.19 14.85 5.13
C GLY A 32 13.18 13.98 5.92
N PRO A 33 12.16 14.52 6.60
CA PRO A 33 11.20 13.68 7.32
C PRO A 33 10.12 13.08 6.41
N LEU A 34 10.07 11.75 6.35
CA LEU A 34 9.10 10.95 5.55
C LEU A 34 7.62 11.31 5.80
N TYR A 35 7.27 11.76 7.02
CA TYR A 35 5.89 12.13 7.37
C TYR A 35 5.39 13.40 6.65
N LEU A 36 6.29 14.32 6.27
CA LEU A 36 5.93 15.52 5.51
C LEU A 36 5.64 15.18 4.05
N GLY A 37 6.46 14.31 3.44
CA GLY A 37 6.22 13.76 2.11
C GLY A 37 4.87 13.04 2.04
N PHE A 38 4.58 12.19 3.03
CA PHE A 38 3.27 11.55 3.18
C PHE A 38 2.10 12.55 3.21
N LEU A 39 2.18 13.62 4.01
CA LEU A 39 1.12 14.63 4.09
C LEU A 39 0.95 15.40 2.77
N GLY A 40 2.06 15.72 2.10
CA GLY A 40 2.06 16.32 0.76
C GLY A 40 1.32 15.46 -0.26
N GLY A 41 1.63 14.15 -0.26
CA GLY A 41 0.97 13.13 -1.07
C GLY A 41 -0.52 13.00 -0.78
N VAL A 42 -0.94 12.97 0.49
CA VAL A 42 -2.36 12.93 0.89
C VAL A 42 -3.13 14.12 0.32
N VAL A 43 -2.61 15.34 0.44
CA VAL A 43 -3.30 16.54 -0.06
C VAL A 43 -3.38 16.54 -1.59
N LEU A 44 -2.27 16.22 -2.25
CA LEU A 44 -2.15 16.20 -3.71
C LEU A 44 -3.03 15.10 -4.32
N PHE A 45 -3.07 13.91 -3.73
CA PHE A 45 -3.79 12.76 -4.25
C PHE A 45 -5.28 12.75 -3.84
N CYS A 46 -5.59 12.99 -2.57
CA CYS A 46 -6.93 12.74 -2.01
C CYS A 46 -7.87 13.96 -2.03
N PHE A 47 -7.39 15.18 -2.29
CA PHE A 47 -8.23 16.39 -2.17
C PHE A 47 -8.09 17.42 -3.30
N LEU A 48 -6.87 17.72 -3.74
CA LEU A 48 -6.63 18.91 -4.58
C LEU A 48 -7.26 18.83 -5.99
N PRO A 49 -7.11 17.75 -6.78
CA PRO A 49 -7.69 17.68 -8.12
C PRO A 49 -9.22 17.76 -8.11
N GLY A 50 -9.85 17.01 -7.19
CA GLY A 50 -11.29 17.02 -7.05
C GLY A 50 -11.82 18.35 -6.53
N TRP A 51 -11.09 19.06 -5.67
CA TRP A 51 -11.49 20.40 -5.22
C TRP A 51 -11.66 21.37 -6.40
N LEU A 52 -10.71 21.33 -7.33
CA LEU A 52 -10.76 22.14 -8.56
C LEU A 52 -11.85 21.68 -9.52
N LEU A 53 -12.04 20.36 -9.68
CA LEU A 53 -13.14 19.83 -10.50
C LEU A 53 -14.50 20.30 -9.95
N ILE A 54 -14.71 20.23 -8.64
CA ILE A 54 -15.95 20.68 -8.01
C ILE A 54 -16.11 22.19 -8.12
N ASP A 55 -15.04 22.99 -8.05
CA ASP A 55 -15.14 24.43 -8.32
C ASP A 55 -15.51 24.74 -9.78
N CYS A 56 -15.09 23.91 -10.74
CA CYS A 56 -15.51 24.03 -12.14
C CYS A 56 -16.97 23.62 -12.35
N LEU A 57 -17.37 22.49 -11.76
CA LEU A 57 -18.73 21.96 -11.88
C LEU A 57 -19.73 22.77 -11.07
N PHE A 58 -19.33 23.43 -9.99
CA PHE A 58 -20.21 24.14 -9.06
C PHE A 58 -19.57 25.48 -8.62
N PRO A 59 -19.44 26.48 -9.53
CA PRO A 59 -18.72 27.73 -9.30
C PRO A 59 -19.34 28.65 -8.22
N TRP A 60 -20.50 28.31 -7.67
CA TRP A 60 -21.28 29.06 -6.67
C TRP A 60 -20.85 28.81 -5.21
N ILE A 61 -19.87 27.92 -4.95
CA ILE A 61 -19.64 27.40 -3.58
C ILE A 61 -18.82 28.32 -2.67
N THR A 62 -18.21 29.39 -3.17
CA THR A 62 -17.32 30.22 -2.36
C THR A 62 -17.81 31.66 -2.28
N GLY A 63 -18.57 31.97 -1.23
CA GLY A 63 -18.84 33.34 -0.81
C GLY A 63 -18.42 33.55 0.65
N ASN A 64 -17.23 34.13 0.87
CA ASN A 64 -16.89 34.77 2.15
C ASN A 64 -17.49 36.19 2.19
N PRO A 65 -17.81 36.73 3.38
CA PRO A 65 -18.54 37.99 3.54
C PRO A 65 -17.65 39.21 3.21
N PRO A 66 -18.19 40.30 2.63
CA PRO A 66 -17.47 41.56 2.58
C PRO A 66 -17.42 42.22 3.97
N ALA A 67 -16.29 42.85 4.26
CA ALA A 67 -16.08 43.64 5.46
C ALA A 67 -17.02 44.86 5.53
N LYS A 68 -17.38 45.21 6.78
CA LYS A 68 -18.11 46.43 7.19
C LYS A 68 -17.85 47.62 6.25
N LEU A 69 -18.86 48.00 5.48
CA LEU A 69 -18.98 49.36 4.98
C LEU A 69 -19.73 50.18 6.03
N ARG A 70 -18.97 51.11 6.61
CA ARG A 70 -19.40 52.16 7.54
C ARG A 70 -20.57 52.96 6.94
N ASP A 71 -21.48 53.33 7.83
CA ASP A 71 -22.48 54.40 7.79
C ASP A 71 -22.64 55.17 6.48
N ARG A 72 -23.87 55.15 5.94
CA ARG A 72 -24.53 56.34 5.39
C ARG A 72 -26.05 56.14 5.32
N ASP A 73 -26.71 56.63 6.37
CA ASP A 73 -27.95 57.40 6.40
C ASP A 73 -29.03 57.18 5.34
N GLY A 74 -30.26 56.92 5.81
CA GLY A 74 -31.47 57.28 5.07
C GLY A 74 -32.73 56.45 5.35
N TRP A 75 -33.39 56.68 6.48
CA TRP A 75 -34.80 56.30 6.67
C TRP A 75 -35.72 57.40 6.08
N PRO A 76 -36.93 57.10 5.55
CA PRO A 76 -38.16 57.24 6.37
C PRO A 76 -39.26 56.19 6.04
N ARG A 77 -39.74 55.41 7.02
CA ARG A 77 -41.04 55.40 7.72
C ARG A 77 -42.29 55.56 6.83
N GLY A 78 -43.14 54.53 6.82
CA GLY A 78 -44.53 54.56 6.36
C GLY A 78 -45.32 53.31 6.76
N ARG A 79 -46.44 53.50 7.49
CA ARG A 79 -47.28 52.55 8.26
C ARG A 79 -48.05 51.48 7.44
N GLY A 80 -48.40 50.38 8.11
CA GLY A 80 -49.59 49.56 7.78
C GLY A 80 -49.65 48.20 8.49
N LEU A 81 -50.44 48.10 9.57
CA LEU A 81 -50.75 46.87 10.30
C LEU A 81 -51.62 45.89 9.48
N ALA A 82 -51.31 44.59 9.54
CA ALA A 82 -52.30 43.51 9.56
C ALA A 82 -51.67 42.24 10.15
N VAL A 83 -52.03 41.95 11.41
CA VAL A 83 -51.84 40.64 12.04
C VAL A 83 -52.95 39.73 11.54
N THR A 84 -52.61 38.69 10.79
CA THR A 84 -53.47 37.51 10.62
C THR A 84 -52.62 36.26 10.84
N SER A 85 -52.98 35.52 11.88
CA SER A 85 -52.49 34.19 12.21
C SER A 85 -52.79 33.20 11.08
N SER A 86 -51.74 32.56 10.55
CA SER A 86 -51.84 31.29 9.81
C SER A 86 -50.56 30.46 10.03
N SER A 87 -50.76 29.14 10.03
CA SER A 87 -49.86 28.05 10.43
C SER A 87 -48.45 28.03 9.81
N PRO A 88 -47.45 27.45 10.49
CA PRO A 88 -46.13 27.17 9.91
C PRO A 88 -46.19 25.88 9.10
N ASP A 89 -46.77 25.93 7.91
CA ASP A 89 -46.62 24.86 6.94
C ASP A 89 -46.69 25.42 5.51
N SER A 90 -45.78 24.94 4.67
CA SER A 90 -45.55 25.30 3.26
C SER A 90 -44.82 26.64 2.99
N GLY A 91 -43.50 26.53 2.88
CA GLY A 91 -42.61 27.60 2.43
C GLY A 91 -41.29 27.05 1.92
N SER A 92 -41.35 26.19 0.90
CA SER A 92 -40.18 25.73 0.15
C SER A 92 -39.66 26.83 -0.78
N LEU A 93 -38.32 27.01 -0.75
CA LEU A 93 -37.39 27.75 -1.64
C LEU A 93 -36.84 29.06 -1.04
N PRO A 94 -35.53 29.43 -1.20
CA PRO A 94 -34.41 28.75 -1.88
C PRO A 94 -33.13 28.69 -0.99
N ALA A 95 -32.81 27.52 -0.42
CA ALA A 95 -31.51 27.26 0.24
C ALA A 95 -30.66 26.22 -0.52
N ASP A 96 -31.12 25.82 -1.72
CA ASP A 96 -30.66 24.63 -2.46
C ASP A 96 -29.61 24.92 -3.55
N SER A 97 -29.15 26.16 -3.71
CA SER A 97 -28.24 26.55 -4.81
C SER A 97 -26.76 26.23 -4.53
N VAL A 98 -26.34 26.08 -3.27
CA VAL A 98 -24.93 25.92 -2.90
C VAL A 98 -24.70 24.67 -2.01
N PRO A 99 -23.85 23.73 -2.42
CA PRO A 99 -23.29 22.70 -1.54
C PRO A 99 -22.69 23.33 -0.26
N PRO A 100 -23.16 22.98 0.95
CA PRO A 100 -22.49 23.33 2.19
C PRO A 100 -21.04 22.86 2.15
N LEU A 101 -20.14 23.53 2.88
CA LEU A 101 -18.70 23.21 2.89
C LEU A 101 -18.44 21.69 3.04
N LEU A 102 -19.18 21.01 3.92
CA LEU A 102 -19.11 19.57 4.11
C LEU A 102 -19.39 18.76 2.83
N GLU A 103 -20.43 19.13 2.09
CA GLU A 103 -20.78 18.49 0.82
C GLU A 103 -19.68 18.71 -0.22
N LYS A 104 -19.14 19.94 -0.32
CA LYS A 104 -18.03 20.23 -1.23
C LYS A 104 -16.80 19.38 -0.90
N VAL A 105 -16.40 19.29 0.38
CA VAL A 105 -15.25 18.48 0.80
C VAL A 105 -15.43 17.02 0.40
N LEU A 106 -16.60 16.43 0.64
CA LEU A 106 -16.86 15.02 0.32
C LEU A 106 -16.88 14.73 -1.18
N LEU A 107 -17.55 15.57 -1.97
CA LEU A 107 -17.55 15.45 -3.43
C LEU A 107 -16.14 15.64 -4.01
N SER A 108 -15.37 16.57 -3.45
CA SER A 108 -13.99 16.85 -3.87
C SER A 108 -13.06 15.67 -3.54
N ALA A 109 -13.20 15.07 -2.37
CA ALA A 109 -12.41 13.91 -2.00
C ALA A 109 -12.72 12.72 -2.94
N GLY A 110 -14.01 12.41 -3.16
CA GLY A 110 -14.39 11.35 -4.09
C GLY A 110 -13.88 11.58 -5.52
N ALA A 111 -13.97 12.82 -6.01
CA ALA A 111 -13.45 13.20 -7.33
C ALA A 111 -11.92 13.12 -7.41
N SER A 112 -11.20 13.39 -6.32
CA SER A 112 -9.75 13.29 -6.28
C SER A 112 -9.30 11.84 -6.34
N TYR A 113 -9.91 10.93 -5.57
CA TYR A 113 -9.63 9.49 -5.70
C TYR A 113 -9.80 9.00 -7.14
N LEU A 114 -10.87 9.44 -7.82
CA LEU A 114 -11.11 9.11 -9.22
C LEU A 114 -10.00 9.65 -10.13
N LEU A 115 -9.75 10.95 -10.11
CA LEU A 115 -8.82 11.58 -11.06
C LEU A 115 -7.36 11.18 -10.80
N SER A 116 -6.95 11.11 -9.54
CA SER A 116 -5.58 10.75 -9.16
C SER A 116 -5.29 9.29 -9.49
N SER A 117 -6.22 8.36 -9.23
CA SER A 117 -6.02 6.95 -9.59
C SER A 117 -5.93 6.74 -11.10
N LEU A 118 -6.74 7.46 -11.88
CA LEU A 118 -6.63 7.45 -13.35
C LEU A 118 -5.30 8.05 -13.84
N SER A 119 -4.72 9.00 -13.10
CA SER A 119 -3.40 9.56 -13.41
C SER A 119 -2.30 8.55 -13.14
N VAL A 120 -2.36 7.80 -12.03
CA VAL A 120 -1.42 6.68 -11.77
C VAL A 120 -1.54 5.63 -12.87
N PHE A 121 -2.76 5.28 -13.27
CA PHE A 121 -2.98 4.32 -14.37
C PHE A 121 -2.38 4.82 -15.69
N ALA A 122 -2.57 6.10 -16.01
CA ALA A 122 -1.99 6.69 -17.21
C ALA A 122 -0.45 6.71 -17.19
N VAL A 123 0.15 6.87 -16.01
CA VAL A 123 1.59 6.79 -15.81
C VAL A 123 2.09 5.35 -15.96
N HIS A 124 1.40 4.36 -15.36
CA HIS A 124 1.73 2.94 -15.50
C HIS A 124 1.63 2.45 -16.95
N ALA A 125 0.75 3.03 -17.76
CA ALA A 125 0.64 2.72 -19.18
C ALA A 125 1.83 3.23 -20.03
N LEU A 126 2.74 4.04 -19.45
CA LEU A 126 3.98 4.43 -20.11
C LEU A 126 5.04 3.34 -19.88
N PRO A 127 5.89 3.04 -20.88
CA PRO A 127 6.91 2.01 -20.74
C PRO A 127 7.96 2.42 -19.70
N GLY A 128 8.37 1.46 -18.88
CA GLY A 128 9.43 1.61 -17.88
C GLY A 128 8.93 1.89 -16.48
N GLU A 129 9.86 2.21 -15.59
CA GLU A 129 9.61 2.38 -14.17
C GLU A 129 8.77 3.64 -13.84
N ILE A 130 7.84 3.52 -12.90
CA ILE A 130 7.12 4.65 -12.32
C ILE A 130 7.98 5.33 -11.25
N THR A 131 8.54 6.49 -11.57
CA THR A 131 9.25 7.32 -10.59
C THR A 131 8.31 8.27 -9.84
N LEU A 132 8.72 8.70 -8.64
CA LEU A 132 8.02 9.75 -7.89
C LEU A 132 7.90 11.05 -8.71
N GLY A 133 8.95 11.40 -9.45
CA GLY A 133 8.98 12.55 -10.36
C GLY A 133 7.90 12.48 -11.44
N LEU A 134 7.78 11.33 -12.10
CA LEU A 134 6.78 11.11 -13.15
C LEU A 134 5.35 11.16 -12.60
N LEU A 135 5.11 10.54 -11.45
CA LEU A 135 3.82 10.59 -10.77
C LEU A 135 3.43 12.02 -10.37
N CYS A 136 4.34 12.77 -9.75
CA CYS A 136 4.09 14.16 -9.35
C CYS A 136 3.82 15.03 -10.59
N LEU A 137 4.60 14.86 -11.66
CA LEU A 137 4.39 15.58 -12.91
C LEU A 137 2.98 15.31 -13.49
N ALA A 138 2.53 14.06 -13.51
CA ALA A 138 1.20 13.71 -14.01
C ALA A 138 0.08 14.37 -13.17
N LEU A 139 0.20 14.34 -11.84
CA LEU A 139 -0.75 14.99 -10.93
C LEU A 139 -0.71 16.52 -11.07
N ASP A 140 0.46 17.12 -11.23
CA ASP A 140 0.65 18.55 -11.42
C ASP A 140 0.03 19.01 -12.76
N VAL A 141 0.26 18.26 -13.85
CA VAL A 141 -0.36 18.54 -15.16
C VAL A 141 -1.88 18.49 -15.06
N LEU A 142 -2.43 17.49 -14.36
CA LEU A 142 -3.87 17.40 -14.09
C LEU A 142 -4.38 18.62 -13.31
N VAL A 143 -3.72 18.98 -12.20
CA VAL A 143 -4.11 20.12 -11.35
C VAL A 143 -4.03 21.44 -12.14
N LEU A 144 -2.95 21.66 -12.89
CA LEU A 144 -2.77 22.85 -13.73
C LEU A 144 -3.78 22.91 -14.86
N PHE A 145 -4.12 21.78 -15.48
CA PHE A 145 -5.19 21.68 -16.47
C PHE A 145 -6.55 22.07 -15.86
N LEU A 146 -6.90 21.53 -14.69
CA LEU A 146 -8.15 21.88 -14.00
C LEU A 146 -8.18 23.35 -13.56
N LEU A 147 -7.05 23.89 -13.08
CA LEU A 147 -6.90 25.31 -12.83
C LEU A 147 -7.14 26.13 -14.09
N LEU A 148 -6.55 25.73 -15.23
CA LEU A 148 -6.75 26.39 -16.51
C LEU A 148 -8.23 26.37 -16.93
N VAL A 149 -8.89 25.22 -16.87
CA VAL A 149 -10.33 25.07 -17.17
C VAL A 149 -11.17 25.97 -16.27
N SER A 150 -10.83 26.06 -14.98
CA SER A 150 -11.56 26.89 -14.00
C SER A 150 -11.57 28.38 -14.36
N PHE A 151 -10.58 28.91 -15.09
CA PHE A 151 -10.56 30.30 -15.56
C PHE A 151 -11.60 30.60 -16.64
N PHE A 152 -12.01 29.56 -17.39
CA PHE A 152 -13.02 29.67 -18.44
C PHE A 152 -14.44 29.48 -17.91
N VAL A 153 -14.60 28.99 -16.67
CA VAL A 153 -15.91 28.89 -16.03
C VAL A 153 -16.37 30.28 -15.58
N PRO A 154 -17.52 30.78 -16.06
CA PRO A 154 -17.98 32.12 -15.71
C PRO A 154 -18.18 32.26 -14.19
N PRO A 155 -17.84 33.43 -13.61
CA PRO A 155 -18.07 33.68 -12.19
C PRO A 155 -19.56 33.54 -11.87
N PRO A 156 -19.90 33.05 -10.66
CA PRO A 156 -21.29 32.92 -10.28
C PRO A 156 -21.98 34.29 -10.39
N SER A 157 -23.19 34.29 -10.97
CA SER A 157 -24.07 35.46 -10.92
C SER A 157 -24.30 35.84 -9.45
N PRO A 158 -24.14 37.12 -9.05
CA PRO A 158 -24.38 37.54 -7.67
C PRO A 158 -25.81 37.17 -7.28
N GLN A 159 -25.96 36.26 -6.32
CA GLN A 159 -27.28 35.95 -5.76
C GLN A 159 -27.66 37.07 -4.77
N PRO A 160 -28.94 37.49 -4.75
CA PRO A 160 -29.41 38.44 -3.75
C PRO A 160 -29.18 37.87 -2.36
N GLU A 161 -28.61 38.69 -1.48
CA GLU A 161 -28.31 38.36 -0.08
C GLU A 161 -29.57 37.80 0.61
N THR A 162 -29.53 36.53 1.00
CA THR A 162 -30.48 36.03 2.00
C THR A 162 -30.09 36.65 3.33
N VAL A 163 -30.84 37.69 3.73
CA VAL A 163 -30.79 38.34 5.04
C VAL A 163 -30.77 37.26 6.12
N GLY A 164 -29.78 37.34 7.01
CA GLY A 164 -29.69 36.49 8.19
C GLY A 164 -30.94 36.64 9.04
N VAL A 165 -31.66 35.53 9.23
CA VAL A 165 -32.70 35.39 10.25
C VAL A 165 -32.19 34.38 11.27
N GLY A 166 -32.15 34.78 12.54
CA GLY A 166 -31.36 34.19 13.62
C GLY A 166 -31.39 32.66 13.74
N GLY A 167 -30.20 32.07 13.88
CA GLY A 167 -30.02 30.62 14.00
C GLY A 167 -28.70 30.18 14.63
N ASP A 168 -28.05 31.03 15.44
CA ASP A 168 -26.71 30.74 16.01
C ASP A 168 -26.67 29.46 16.87
N SER A 169 -27.77 29.09 17.53
CA SER A 169 -27.85 27.87 18.35
C SER A 169 -28.03 26.58 17.54
N LEU A 170 -28.67 26.66 16.36
CA LEU A 170 -28.91 25.49 15.51
C LEU A 170 -27.62 25.07 14.77
N LEU A 171 -26.86 26.05 14.28
CA LEU A 171 -25.55 25.84 13.65
C LEU A 171 -24.53 25.26 14.63
N PHE A 172 -24.49 25.78 15.86
CA PHE A 172 -23.59 25.28 16.90
C PHE A 172 -23.88 23.82 17.29
N ARG A 173 -25.16 23.46 17.47
CA ARG A 173 -25.55 22.08 17.77
C ARG A 173 -25.19 21.12 16.63
N GLU A 174 -25.40 21.51 15.39
CA GLU A 174 -25.02 20.68 14.23
C GLU A 174 -23.50 20.48 14.16
N MET A 175 -22.73 21.53 14.40
CA MET A 175 -21.27 21.46 14.46
C MET A 175 -20.80 20.47 15.53
N LEU A 176 -21.38 20.51 16.73
CA LEU A 176 -21.06 19.55 17.79
C LEU A 176 -21.36 18.10 17.41
N LEU A 177 -22.47 17.83 16.72
CA LEU A 177 -22.80 16.48 16.24
C LEU A 177 -21.78 15.97 15.21
N VAL A 178 -21.35 16.83 14.29
CA VAL A 178 -20.33 16.49 13.29
C VAL A 178 -18.98 16.27 13.95
N ILE A 179 -18.58 17.14 14.90
CA ILE A 179 -17.33 16.98 15.66
C ILE A 179 -17.33 15.65 16.41
N LEU A 180 -18.41 15.33 17.12
CA LEU A 180 -18.53 14.06 17.84
C LEU A 180 -18.45 12.85 16.89
N LEU A 181 -19.14 12.90 15.76
CA LEU A 181 -19.06 11.84 14.75
C LEU A 181 -17.64 11.68 14.19
N VAL A 182 -16.97 12.79 13.88
CA VAL A 182 -15.59 12.81 13.39
C VAL A 182 -14.63 12.24 14.43
N MET A 183 -14.78 12.59 15.70
CA MET A 183 -13.94 12.05 16.78
C MET A 183 -14.12 10.53 16.92
N VAL A 184 -15.37 10.05 16.95
CA VAL A 184 -15.63 8.61 17.10
C VAL A 184 -15.20 7.82 15.86
N ALA A 185 -15.59 8.27 14.67
CA ALA A 185 -15.21 7.61 13.42
C ALA A 185 -13.69 7.63 13.21
N GLY A 186 -13.03 8.73 13.57
CA GLY A 186 -11.59 8.91 13.48
C GLY A 186 -10.84 8.02 14.47
N PHE A 187 -11.28 7.96 15.73
CA PHE A 187 -10.68 7.09 16.74
C PHE A 187 -10.65 5.62 16.30
N PHE A 188 -11.80 5.05 15.89
CA PHE A 188 -11.86 3.65 15.50
C PHE A 188 -11.04 3.33 14.23
N ARG A 189 -10.92 4.29 13.30
CA ARG A 189 -10.26 4.06 12.00
C ARG A 189 -8.76 4.30 12.03
N PHE A 190 -8.29 5.38 12.67
CA PHE A 190 -6.88 5.79 12.59
C PHE A 190 -6.03 5.39 13.81
N PHE A 191 -6.64 5.16 14.98
CA PHE A 191 -5.86 4.83 16.18
C PHE A 191 -5.14 3.49 16.01
N TYR A 192 -3.83 3.45 16.27
CA TYR A 192 -2.96 2.28 16.06
C TYR A 192 -3.07 1.61 14.69
N LEU A 193 -3.26 2.38 13.62
CA LEU A 193 -3.41 1.84 12.26
C LEU A 193 -2.17 1.04 11.78
N GLY A 194 -0.96 1.45 12.20
CA GLY A 194 0.30 0.77 11.89
C GLY A 194 0.70 -0.35 12.86
N TYR A 195 -0.11 -0.67 13.89
CA TYR A 195 0.29 -1.67 14.90
C TYR A 195 0.49 -3.08 14.30
N SER A 196 -0.42 -3.47 13.40
CA SER A 196 -0.46 -4.84 12.88
C SER A 196 0.42 -4.99 11.65
N GLU A 197 1.15 -6.10 11.58
CA GLU A 197 1.76 -6.56 10.34
C GLU A 197 0.68 -6.75 9.24
N PHE A 198 1.08 -6.78 7.97
CA PHE A 198 0.22 -7.06 6.81
C PHE A 198 -0.47 -8.41 6.94
N GLN A 199 -1.73 -8.45 6.54
CA GLN A 199 -2.59 -9.62 6.73
C GLN A 199 -3.17 -10.10 5.42
N GLY A 200 -3.09 -11.41 5.18
CA GLY A 200 -3.82 -12.09 4.12
C GLY A 200 -3.59 -11.46 2.74
N ASP A 201 -4.62 -10.77 2.24
CA ASP A 201 -4.66 -10.21 0.90
C ASP A 201 -3.85 -8.90 0.75
N GLU A 202 -3.47 -8.22 1.85
CA GLU A 202 -2.69 -6.97 1.79
C GLU A 202 -1.37 -7.17 1.05
N VAL A 203 -0.63 -8.24 1.37
CA VAL A 203 0.66 -8.53 0.75
C VAL A 203 0.53 -8.71 -0.75
N GLY A 204 -0.56 -9.34 -1.21
CA GLY A 204 -0.79 -9.49 -2.65
C GLY A 204 -0.96 -8.14 -3.36
N VAL A 205 -1.52 -7.14 -2.68
CA VAL A 205 -1.66 -5.77 -3.20
C VAL A 205 -0.33 -5.04 -3.14
N VAL A 206 0.38 -5.12 -2.01
CA VAL A 206 1.66 -4.44 -1.83
C VAL A 206 2.69 -4.99 -2.82
N SER A 207 2.80 -6.32 -2.98
CA SER A 207 3.64 -6.92 -4.03
C SER A 207 3.24 -6.44 -5.41
N ALA A 208 1.94 -6.43 -5.76
CA ALA A 208 1.51 -5.92 -7.05
C ALA A 208 1.82 -4.42 -7.25
N ALA A 209 1.85 -3.63 -6.18
CA ALA A 209 2.26 -2.23 -6.25
C ALA A 209 3.78 -2.10 -6.48
N VAL A 210 4.60 -2.95 -5.86
CA VAL A 210 6.05 -3.02 -6.15
C VAL A 210 6.28 -3.30 -7.64
N GLU A 211 5.69 -4.37 -8.15
CA GLU A 211 5.83 -4.77 -9.57
C GLU A 211 5.29 -3.69 -10.52
N ALA A 212 4.21 -2.99 -10.15
CA ALA A 212 3.68 -1.87 -10.93
C ALA A 212 4.64 -0.67 -10.96
N ILE A 213 5.34 -0.41 -9.84
CA ILE A 213 6.38 0.62 -9.78
C ILE A 213 7.53 0.23 -10.70
N LEU A 214 7.96 -1.03 -10.66
CA LEU A 214 9.08 -1.56 -11.45
C LEU A 214 8.80 -1.61 -12.97
N GLY A 215 7.56 -1.32 -13.39
CA GLY A 215 7.20 -1.21 -14.80
C GLY A 215 6.72 -2.52 -15.42
N HIS A 216 6.28 -3.49 -14.61
CA HIS A 216 5.69 -4.72 -15.13
C HIS A 216 4.26 -4.48 -15.64
N ASP A 217 4.09 -4.60 -16.96
CA ASP A 217 2.86 -4.23 -17.66
C ASP A 217 1.63 -5.06 -17.25
N ASP A 218 1.81 -6.36 -17.01
CA ASP A 218 0.68 -7.28 -16.82
C ASP A 218 0.14 -7.32 -15.39
N VAL A 219 0.86 -6.74 -14.42
CA VAL A 219 0.56 -6.91 -12.98
C VAL A 219 -0.86 -6.47 -12.60
N LEU A 220 -1.36 -5.41 -13.23
CA LEU A 220 -2.71 -4.90 -12.96
C LEU A 220 -3.81 -5.85 -13.45
N PHE A 221 -3.50 -6.76 -14.39
CA PHE A 221 -4.42 -7.76 -14.93
C PHE A 221 -4.37 -9.10 -14.17
N LEU A 222 -3.32 -9.34 -13.37
CA LEU A 222 -3.19 -10.57 -12.58
C LEU A 222 -4.18 -10.62 -11.41
N GLN A 223 -4.71 -9.47 -10.99
CA GLN A 223 -5.71 -9.41 -9.95
C GLN A 223 -7.11 -9.73 -10.48
N ARG A 224 -7.87 -10.54 -9.74
CA ARG A 224 -9.26 -10.93 -10.08
C ARG A 224 -10.30 -9.83 -9.78
N LYS A 225 -9.87 -8.57 -9.72
CA LYS A 225 -10.64 -7.37 -9.32
C LYS A 225 -10.09 -6.14 -10.04
N GLY A 226 -10.75 -4.99 -9.88
CA GLY A 226 -10.32 -3.76 -10.53
C GLY A 226 -9.04 -3.17 -9.93
N PRO A 227 -8.30 -2.31 -10.66
CA PRO A 227 -6.91 -1.97 -10.35
C PRO A 227 -6.74 -0.90 -9.26
N VAL A 228 -7.83 -0.24 -8.83
CA VAL A 228 -7.76 0.96 -7.98
C VAL A 228 -7.01 0.73 -6.67
N GLU A 229 -7.14 -0.44 -6.08
CA GLU A 229 -6.43 -0.80 -4.85
C GLU A 229 -4.91 -0.78 -5.04
N THR A 230 -4.42 -1.40 -6.12
CA THR A 230 -2.99 -1.39 -6.47
C THR A 230 -2.52 0.00 -6.85
N LEU A 231 -3.31 0.75 -7.63
CA LEU A 231 -2.96 2.11 -8.07
C LEU A 231 -2.82 3.09 -6.90
N VAL A 232 -3.75 3.05 -5.95
CA VAL A 232 -3.68 3.89 -4.74
C VAL A 232 -2.46 3.48 -3.89
N THR A 233 -2.23 2.18 -3.73
CA THR A 233 -1.07 1.66 -2.98
C THR A 233 0.26 2.07 -3.64
N THR A 234 0.34 1.99 -4.97
CA THR A 234 1.48 2.40 -5.79
C THR A 234 1.83 3.87 -5.56
N ALA A 235 0.83 4.76 -5.60
CA ALA A 235 1.06 6.19 -5.37
C ALA A 235 1.60 6.46 -3.97
N PHE A 236 1.02 5.83 -2.94
CA PHE A 236 1.44 6.06 -1.56
C PHE A 236 2.80 5.45 -1.23
N ALA A 237 3.14 4.29 -1.80
CA ALA A 237 4.49 3.72 -1.71
C ALA A 237 5.54 4.65 -2.34
N LEU A 238 5.20 5.31 -3.46
CA LEU A 238 6.09 6.30 -4.08
C LEU A 238 6.21 7.59 -3.26
N PHE A 239 5.13 8.08 -2.64
CA PHE A 239 5.19 9.29 -1.81
C PHE A 239 6.05 9.13 -0.56
N THR A 240 6.21 7.89 -0.07
CA THR A 240 6.98 7.58 1.14
C THR A 240 8.28 6.84 0.86
N GLN A 241 8.51 6.40 -0.38
CA GLN A 241 9.65 5.56 -0.80
C GLN A 241 9.79 4.27 0.05
N GLY A 242 8.68 3.79 0.62
CA GLY A 242 8.66 2.67 1.56
C GLY A 242 7.30 1.99 1.64
N PHE A 243 7.24 0.92 2.44
CA PHE A 243 6.09 0.00 2.49
C PHE A 243 5.54 -0.20 3.90
N ASP A 244 5.60 0.83 4.75
CA ASP A 244 5.08 0.75 6.11
C ASP A 244 3.55 0.61 6.11
N GLU A 245 3.02 -0.13 7.09
CA GLU A 245 1.60 -0.44 7.14
C GLU A 245 0.73 0.80 7.39
N PHE A 246 1.24 1.80 8.12
CA PHE A 246 0.44 2.99 8.42
C PHE A 246 0.15 3.78 7.14
N THR A 247 1.18 4.09 6.35
CA THR A 247 1.06 4.95 5.17
C THR A 247 0.24 4.30 4.07
N LEU A 248 0.43 2.99 3.83
CA LEU A 248 -0.31 2.26 2.80
C LEU A 248 -1.77 2.00 3.19
N ARG A 249 -2.10 1.84 4.48
CA ARG A 249 -3.50 1.68 4.93
C ARG A 249 -4.26 3.00 4.96
N PHE A 250 -3.56 4.10 5.26
CA PHE A 250 -4.17 5.42 5.47
C PHE A 250 -5.15 5.87 4.38
N PRO A 251 -4.87 5.79 3.05
CA PRO A 251 -5.83 6.23 2.04
C PRO A 251 -7.13 5.42 2.10
N PHE A 252 -7.07 4.10 2.32
CA PHE A 252 -8.26 3.26 2.45
C PHE A 252 -9.04 3.58 3.73
N THR A 253 -8.31 3.83 4.83
CA THR A 253 -8.87 4.31 6.10
C THR A 253 -9.59 5.65 5.93
N LEU A 254 -8.96 6.60 5.22
CA LEU A 254 -9.51 7.92 4.92
C LEU A 254 -10.77 7.82 4.06
N ALA A 255 -10.76 6.97 3.02
CA ALA A 255 -11.94 6.73 2.20
C ALA A 255 -13.12 6.19 3.02
N SER A 256 -12.88 5.20 3.89
CA SER A 256 -13.89 4.67 4.81
C SER A 256 -14.41 5.74 5.78
N PHE A 257 -13.52 6.55 6.35
CA PHE A 257 -13.86 7.65 7.25
C PHE A 257 -14.77 8.70 6.57
N LEU A 258 -14.41 9.13 5.36
CA LEU A 258 -15.24 10.03 4.54
C LEU A 258 -16.56 9.37 4.15
N GLY A 259 -16.58 8.05 3.96
CA GLY A 259 -17.78 7.24 3.78
C GLY A 259 -18.77 7.42 4.94
N VAL A 260 -18.32 7.32 6.19
CA VAL A 260 -19.16 7.55 7.39
C VAL A 260 -19.78 8.94 7.38
N ILE A 261 -18.98 9.96 7.08
CA ILE A 261 -19.45 11.35 7.03
C ILE A 261 -20.46 11.55 5.88
N THR A 262 -20.27 10.84 4.76
CA THR A 262 -21.23 10.82 3.65
C THR A 262 -22.56 10.18 4.05
N ILE A 263 -22.55 9.10 4.84
CA ILE A 263 -23.77 8.50 5.39
C ILE A 263 -24.52 9.48 6.30
N TYR A 264 -23.80 10.21 7.16
CA TYR A 264 -24.38 11.31 7.93
C TYR A 264 -25.02 12.37 7.03
N LEU A 265 -24.32 12.79 5.96
CA LEU A 265 -24.83 13.79 5.01
C LEU A 265 -26.12 13.31 4.32
N ILE A 266 -26.16 12.05 3.85
CA ILE A 266 -27.33 11.45 3.21
C ILE A 266 -28.50 11.43 4.21
N GLY A 267 -28.30 10.90 5.41
CA GLY A 267 -29.34 10.84 6.44
C GLY A 267 -29.84 12.22 6.85
N ARG A 268 -28.92 13.19 7.04
CA ARG A 268 -29.23 14.60 7.34
C ARG A 268 -30.10 15.21 6.26
N ARG A 269 -29.73 15.05 4.99
CA ARG A 269 -30.43 15.67 3.86
C ARG A 269 -31.79 15.03 3.59
N MET A 270 -31.91 13.71 3.70
CA MET A 270 -33.15 13.00 3.40
C MET A 270 -34.17 13.02 4.54
N PHE A 271 -33.72 13.01 5.80
CA PHE A 271 -34.58 12.75 6.96
C PHE A 271 -34.35 13.69 8.16
N GLY A 272 -33.33 14.54 8.12
CA GLY A 272 -32.98 15.49 9.18
C GLY A 272 -31.75 15.08 10.00
N SER A 273 -31.19 16.04 10.75
CA SER A 273 -29.89 15.90 11.44
C SER A 273 -29.85 14.77 12.48
N GLY A 274 -30.96 14.48 13.16
CA GLY A 274 -31.06 13.36 14.10
C GLY A 274 -30.84 12.00 13.44
N VAL A 275 -31.51 11.75 12.31
CA VAL A 275 -31.34 10.51 11.53
C VAL A 275 -29.92 10.41 10.98
N GLY A 276 -29.38 11.51 10.43
CA GLY A 276 -27.99 11.55 9.95
C GLY A 276 -26.99 11.21 11.04
N PHE A 277 -27.13 11.81 12.22
CA PHE A 277 -26.24 11.55 13.36
C PHE A 277 -26.32 10.10 13.84
N ILE A 278 -27.52 9.56 14.06
CA ILE A 278 -27.68 8.17 14.51
C ILE A 278 -27.14 7.18 13.47
N ALA A 279 -27.45 7.38 12.19
CA ALA A 279 -26.95 6.52 11.11
C ALA A 279 -25.42 6.56 11.02
N GLY A 280 -24.82 7.76 11.10
CA GLY A 280 -23.37 7.93 11.13
C GLY A 280 -22.72 7.25 12.33
N MET A 281 -23.29 7.40 13.53
CA MET A 281 -22.77 6.80 14.76
C MET A 281 -22.86 5.26 14.74
N LEU A 282 -23.97 4.68 14.26
CA LEU A 282 -24.10 3.23 14.10
C LEU A 282 -23.08 2.69 13.09
N PHE A 283 -22.95 3.35 11.94
CA PHE A 283 -22.02 2.95 10.89
C PHE A 283 -20.54 3.19 11.26
N ALA A 284 -20.26 4.16 12.14
CA ALA A 284 -18.90 4.44 12.62
C ALA A 284 -18.29 3.24 13.36
N ILE A 285 -19.12 2.43 14.02
CA ILE A 285 -18.73 1.24 14.81
C ILE A 285 -19.18 -0.07 14.15
N GLU A 286 -19.52 -0.07 12.86
CA GLU A 286 -19.86 -1.32 12.17
C GLU A 286 -18.56 -2.09 11.87
N GLY A 287 -18.44 -3.29 12.44
CA GLY A 287 -17.20 -4.05 12.52
C GLY A 287 -16.66 -4.58 11.19
N ILE A 288 -17.51 -4.93 10.22
CA ILE A 288 -17.03 -5.45 8.92
C ILE A 288 -16.36 -4.32 8.12
N THR A 289 -17.02 -3.17 8.02
CA THR A 289 -16.45 -1.99 7.36
C THR A 289 -15.24 -1.44 8.12
N LEU A 290 -15.23 -1.55 9.46
CA LEU A 290 -14.09 -1.17 10.28
C LEU A 290 -12.88 -2.08 10.03
N ALA A 291 -13.08 -3.40 9.95
CA ALA A 291 -12.04 -4.36 9.62
C ALA A 291 -11.32 -3.99 8.32
N PHE A 292 -12.07 -3.76 7.23
CA PHE A 292 -11.49 -3.39 5.94
C PHE A 292 -10.86 -2.00 5.93
N SER A 293 -11.35 -1.06 6.74
CA SER A 293 -10.76 0.28 6.83
C SER A 293 -9.37 0.30 7.45
N ARG A 294 -8.96 -0.78 8.11
CA ARG A 294 -7.67 -0.89 8.82
C ARG A 294 -6.68 -1.78 8.06
N MET A 295 -6.85 -1.87 6.74
CA MET A 295 -6.02 -2.67 5.85
C MET A 295 -5.85 -1.97 4.49
N VAL A 296 -4.84 -2.38 3.73
CA VAL A 296 -4.65 -2.02 2.31
C VAL A 296 -5.72 -2.75 1.50
N GLN A 297 -6.92 -2.18 1.48
CA GLN A 297 -8.14 -2.86 1.05
C GLN A 297 -9.19 -1.90 0.45
N TYR A 298 -9.71 -2.26 -0.72
CA TYR A 298 -10.54 -1.40 -1.58
C TYR A 298 -11.94 -1.03 -1.03
N GLN A 299 -12.46 -1.74 -0.03
CA GLN A 299 -13.85 -1.62 0.42
C GLN A 299 -14.14 -0.22 0.98
N GLY A 300 -13.15 0.44 1.60
CA GLY A 300 -13.29 1.84 2.04
C GLY A 300 -13.59 2.79 0.87
N VAL A 301 -12.93 2.60 -0.26
CA VAL A 301 -13.16 3.36 -1.51
C VAL A 301 -14.54 3.01 -2.08
N VAL A 302 -14.91 1.74 -2.12
CA VAL A 302 -16.25 1.31 -2.59
C VAL A 302 -17.36 1.94 -1.76
N VAL A 303 -17.26 1.94 -0.43
CA VAL A 303 -18.26 2.57 0.47
C VAL A 303 -18.41 4.06 0.15
N LEU A 304 -17.30 4.78 -0.02
CA LEU A 304 -17.31 6.20 -0.35
C LEU A 304 -17.97 6.45 -1.71
N MET A 305 -17.55 5.74 -2.76
CA MET A 305 -18.06 5.93 -4.12
C MET A 305 -19.54 5.55 -4.23
N LEU A 306 -19.95 4.45 -3.61
CA LEU A 306 -21.33 4.01 -3.57
C LEU A 306 -22.22 5.05 -2.88
N ALA A 307 -21.80 5.55 -1.71
CA ALA A 307 -22.54 6.56 -0.97
C ALA A 307 -22.63 7.90 -1.74
N LEU A 308 -21.53 8.37 -2.33
CA LEU A 308 -21.51 9.60 -3.14
C LEU A 308 -22.33 9.44 -4.43
N CYS A 309 -22.31 8.27 -5.06
CA CYS A 309 -23.16 7.96 -6.22
C CYS A 309 -24.65 8.06 -5.84
N VAL A 310 -25.08 7.39 -4.77
CA VAL A 310 -26.46 7.46 -4.28
C VAL A 310 -26.85 8.89 -3.91
N TYR A 311 -25.93 9.63 -3.27
CA TYR A 311 -26.12 11.03 -2.93
C TYR A 311 -26.33 11.92 -4.17
N CYS A 312 -25.45 11.81 -5.17
CA CYS A 312 -25.53 12.56 -6.42
C CYS A 312 -26.83 12.25 -7.16
N PHE A 313 -27.24 10.99 -7.26
CA PHE A 313 -28.49 10.63 -7.92
C PHE A 313 -29.74 11.06 -7.14
N TYR A 314 -29.67 11.10 -5.80
CA TYR A 314 -30.71 11.72 -4.99
C TYR A 314 -30.84 13.23 -5.28
N ARG A 315 -29.71 13.95 -5.37
CA ARG A 315 -29.70 15.39 -5.72
C ARG A 315 -30.18 15.63 -7.13
N PHE A 316 -29.70 14.85 -8.09
CA PHE A 316 -30.21 14.84 -9.46
C PHE A 316 -31.72 14.65 -9.49
N HIS A 317 -32.27 13.68 -8.74
CA HIS A 317 -33.72 13.45 -8.72
C HIS A 317 -34.50 14.62 -8.08
N GLY A 318 -33.94 15.26 -7.05
CA GLY A 318 -34.64 16.29 -6.25
C GLY A 318 -34.54 17.72 -6.77
N VAL A 319 -33.48 18.07 -7.52
CA VAL A 319 -33.23 19.44 -7.98
C VAL A 319 -34.10 19.79 -9.20
N VAL A 320 -34.73 20.97 -9.13
CA VAL A 320 -35.60 21.52 -10.19
C VAL A 320 -34.79 22.16 -11.33
N ASP A 321 -33.67 22.82 -11.02
CA ASP A 321 -32.74 23.38 -12.00
C ASP A 321 -32.12 22.26 -12.85
N SER A 322 -32.37 22.28 -14.16
CA SER A 322 -31.90 21.25 -15.10
C SER A 322 -30.38 21.21 -15.18
N GLY A 323 -29.70 22.35 -15.23
CA GLY A 323 -28.24 22.43 -15.31
C GLY A 323 -27.55 21.90 -14.05
N LEU A 324 -28.09 22.21 -12.87
CA LEU A 324 -27.60 21.66 -11.61
C LEU A 324 -27.88 20.15 -11.51
N ALA A 325 -29.06 19.69 -11.94
CA ALA A 325 -29.36 18.27 -12.01
C ALA A 325 -28.42 17.51 -12.96
N HIS A 326 -28.10 18.09 -14.12
CA HIS A 326 -27.16 17.51 -15.09
C HIS A 326 -25.76 17.35 -14.49
N ARG A 327 -25.28 18.33 -13.72
CA ARG A 327 -23.97 18.25 -13.03
C ARG A 327 -23.93 17.13 -11.99
N TYR A 328 -24.99 16.97 -11.19
CA TYR A 328 -25.09 15.85 -10.24
C TYR A 328 -25.21 14.49 -10.95
N GLN A 329 -25.94 14.41 -12.06
CA GLN A 329 -26.01 13.18 -12.86
C GLN A 329 -24.64 12.79 -13.42
N PHE A 330 -23.93 13.75 -14.00
CA PHE A 330 -22.59 13.56 -14.56
C PHE A 330 -21.61 13.06 -13.48
N LEU A 331 -21.55 13.75 -12.35
CA LEU A 331 -20.66 13.38 -11.25
C LEU A 331 -21.05 12.03 -10.61
N GLY A 332 -22.35 11.76 -10.47
CA GLY A 332 -22.85 10.47 -9.99
C GLY A 332 -22.48 9.31 -10.92
N ALA A 333 -22.55 9.51 -12.25
CA ALA A 333 -22.14 8.51 -13.23
C ALA A 333 -20.62 8.25 -13.19
N ALA A 334 -19.82 9.29 -12.98
CA ALA A 334 -18.38 9.16 -12.77
C ALA A 334 -18.04 8.36 -11.50
N PHE A 335 -18.70 8.64 -10.37
CA PHE A 335 -18.53 7.85 -9.14
C PHE A 335 -19.00 6.40 -9.28
N PHE A 336 -20.08 6.16 -10.02
CA PHE A 336 -20.53 4.79 -10.33
C PHE A 336 -19.47 4.03 -11.15
N ALA A 337 -18.94 4.64 -12.21
CA ALA A 337 -17.93 4.03 -13.07
C ALA A 337 -16.61 3.77 -12.33
N PHE A 338 -16.14 4.74 -11.54
CA PHE A 338 -14.93 4.56 -10.72
C PHE A 338 -15.14 3.55 -9.58
N GLY A 339 -16.33 3.51 -8.99
CA GLY A 339 -16.71 2.48 -8.04
C GLY A 339 -16.66 1.08 -8.64
N LEU A 340 -17.13 0.91 -9.89
CA LEU A 340 -17.00 -0.35 -10.64
C LEU A 340 -15.55 -0.69 -10.98
N LEU A 341 -14.74 0.31 -11.36
CA LEU A 341 -13.31 0.17 -11.59
C LEU A 341 -12.55 -0.21 -10.30
N THR A 342 -13.13 0.10 -9.13
CA THR A 342 -12.61 -0.36 -7.85
C THR A 342 -13.04 -1.80 -7.58
N HIS A 343 -14.34 -2.09 -7.68
CA HIS A 343 -14.87 -3.43 -7.51
C HIS A 343 -16.28 -3.60 -8.11
N TYR A 344 -16.59 -4.81 -8.59
CA TYR A 344 -17.90 -5.15 -9.15
C TYR A 344 -19.07 -5.06 -8.14
N ASP A 345 -18.77 -4.88 -6.85
CA ASP A 345 -19.74 -4.68 -5.77
C ASP A 345 -20.61 -3.44 -5.97
N VAL A 346 -20.17 -2.47 -6.76
CA VAL A 346 -20.96 -1.29 -7.08
C VAL A 346 -22.05 -1.59 -8.12
N GLY A 347 -21.87 -2.65 -8.94
CA GLY A 347 -22.76 -2.99 -10.06
C GLY A 347 -24.26 -3.05 -9.72
N PRO A 348 -24.69 -3.72 -8.64
CA PRO A 348 -26.10 -3.82 -8.29
C PRO A 348 -26.80 -2.45 -8.14
N VAL A 349 -26.10 -1.39 -7.72
CA VAL A 349 -26.70 -0.05 -7.58
C VAL A 349 -27.22 0.52 -8.90
N ALA A 350 -26.77 0.03 -10.06
CA ALA A 350 -27.22 0.50 -11.37
C ALA A 350 -28.75 0.41 -11.53
N LEU A 351 -29.40 -0.60 -10.92
CA LEU A 351 -30.86 -0.72 -10.92
C LEU A 351 -31.54 0.46 -10.20
N LEU A 352 -30.97 0.90 -9.07
CA LEU A 352 -31.43 2.10 -8.36
C LEU A 352 -31.27 3.35 -9.22
N LEU A 353 -30.12 3.51 -9.88
CA LEU A 353 -29.85 4.68 -10.72
C LEU A 353 -30.81 4.74 -11.91
N ALA A 354 -31.04 3.61 -12.58
CA ALA A 354 -31.97 3.50 -13.70
C ALA A 354 -33.41 3.83 -13.27
N LEU A 355 -33.85 3.33 -12.11
CA LEU A 355 -35.18 3.62 -11.60
C LEU A 355 -35.36 5.10 -11.23
N LEU A 356 -34.34 5.75 -10.66
CA LEU A 356 -34.38 7.19 -10.38
C LEU A 356 -34.38 8.05 -11.65
N TYR A 357 -33.62 7.63 -12.65
CA TYR A 357 -33.62 8.31 -13.95
C TYR A 357 -35.01 8.19 -14.62
N LEU A 358 -35.55 6.97 -14.68
CA LEU A 358 -36.88 6.70 -15.24
C LEU A 358 -37.99 7.40 -14.45
N SER A 359 -37.88 7.54 -13.13
CA SER A 359 -38.88 8.24 -12.33
C SER A 359 -38.86 9.75 -12.55
N LYS A 360 -37.68 10.35 -12.82
CA LYS A 360 -37.56 11.78 -13.09
C LYS A 360 -38.12 12.15 -14.48
N TYR A 361 -37.77 11.39 -15.52
CA TYR A 361 -38.09 11.75 -16.90
C TYR A 361 -39.27 10.97 -17.53
N GLY A 362 -39.66 9.83 -16.95
CA GLY A 362 -40.75 8.97 -17.42
C GLY A 362 -40.47 8.24 -18.76
N LEU A 363 -41.34 7.30 -19.14
CA LEU A 363 -41.35 6.62 -20.46
C LEU A 363 -41.77 7.55 -21.64
N LYS A 364 -41.56 8.87 -21.53
CA LYS A 364 -41.89 9.85 -22.59
C LYS A 364 -40.96 9.80 -23.81
N PHE A 365 -40.03 8.84 -23.85
CA PHE A 365 -39.15 8.60 -24.99
C PHE A 365 -39.86 8.02 -26.23
N ARG A 366 -41.04 7.40 -26.07
CA ARG A 366 -41.77 6.76 -27.19
C ARG A 366 -42.50 7.72 -28.14
N ARG A 367 -42.57 9.03 -27.86
CA ARG A 367 -43.20 10.01 -28.78
C ARG A 367 -42.23 10.68 -29.76
N LEU A 368 -40.94 10.36 -29.74
CA LEU A 368 -39.95 10.94 -30.64
C LEU A 368 -39.67 10.13 -31.93
N CYS A 369 -40.22 8.91 -32.07
CA CYS A 369 -40.08 8.11 -33.30
C CYS A 369 -41.36 7.97 -34.13
N HIS A 370 -42.50 8.51 -33.68
CA HIS A 370 -43.69 8.65 -34.53
C HIS A 370 -44.01 10.13 -34.71
N SER A 371 -43.54 10.68 -35.83
CA SER A 371 -44.10 11.91 -36.38
C SER A 371 -45.52 11.61 -36.88
N GLU A 372 -46.51 11.69 -36.00
CA GLU A 372 -47.89 11.83 -36.46
C GLU A 372 -48.09 13.27 -36.94
N ARG A 373 -48.10 13.41 -38.28
CA ARG A 373 -49.05 14.30 -38.94
C ARG A 373 -50.41 14.05 -38.33
N SER A 374 -51.05 15.09 -37.80
CA SER A 374 -52.50 15.13 -37.76
C SER A 374 -52.97 16.50 -38.22
N GLU A 375 -53.71 16.48 -39.31
CA GLU A 375 -54.73 17.46 -39.65
C GLU A 375 -55.68 17.72 -38.47
N GLU A 376 -56.17 18.95 -38.37
CA GLU A 376 -57.59 19.33 -38.29
C GLU A 376 -57.86 20.55 -37.37
N SER A 377 -58.29 21.62 -38.03
CA SER A 377 -59.65 22.18 -37.92
C SER A 377 -60.16 22.80 -36.60
N ARG A 378 -60.60 24.06 -36.78
CA ARG A 378 -61.82 24.71 -36.22
C ARG A 378 -61.80 25.48 -34.89
N SER A 379 -62.12 26.77 -35.07
CA SER A 379 -63.29 27.48 -34.54
C SER A 379 -63.27 28.09 -33.12
N SER A 380 -62.91 29.38 -33.10
CA SER A 380 -63.63 30.54 -32.56
C SER A 380 -64.62 30.40 -31.36
N TYR A 381 -64.17 30.96 -30.23
CA TYR A 381 -64.79 31.89 -29.26
C TYR A 381 -66.12 31.61 -28.52
N GLY A 382 -66.02 31.70 -27.17
CA GLY A 382 -67.10 32.15 -26.28
C GLY A 382 -66.86 32.01 -24.76
N LYS A 383 -66.75 33.15 -24.05
CA LYS A 383 -66.95 33.45 -22.59
C LYS A 383 -65.75 33.45 -21.60
N ALA A 384 -65.51 34.65 -21.04
CA ALA A 384 -64.92 35.10 -19.75
C ALA A 384 -63.64 34.43 -19.16
N PRO A 385 -62.65 35.19 -18.62
CA PRO A 385 -61.34 34.66 -18.28
C PRO A 385 -61.36 33.91 -16.94
N LEU A 386 -61.78 32.65 -16.98
CA LEU A 386 -61.26 31.63 -16.06
C LEU A 386 -59.96 31.14 -16.68
N LEU A 387 -58.83 31.37 -16.00
CA LEU A 387 -57.51 30.84 -16.35
C LEU A 387 -57.67 29.41 -16.86
N THR A 388 -57.47 29.22 -18.16
CA THR A 388 -57.72 27.91 -18.75
C THR A 388 -56.75 26.90 -18.16
N ARG A 389 -57.19 25.65 -17.99
CA ARG A 389 -56.31 24.53 -17.61
C ARG A 389 -55.04 24.49 -18.47
N ASN A 390 -55.11 24.94 -19.73
CA ASN A 390 -53.96 25.07 -20.64
C ASN A 390 -53.01 26.24 -20.33
N GLU A 391 -53.46 27.35 -19.73
CA GLU A 391 -52.59 28.44 -19.27
C GLU A 391 -51.92 28.13 -17.93
N ILE A 392 -52.62 27.45 -17.03
CA ILE A 392 -52.02 26.88 -15.81
C ILE A 392 -51.01 25.79 -16.17
N LEU A 393 -51.33 24.93 -17.14
CA LEU A 393 -50.39 23.93 -17.65
C LEU A 393 -49.24 24.55 -18.46
N ARG A 394 -49.36 25.75 -19.04
CA ARG A 394 -48.22 26.44 -19.67
C ARG A 394 -47.34 27.22 -18.68
N ARG A 395 -47.90 27.73 -17.57
CA ARG A 395 -47.14 28.36 -16.48
C ARG A 395 -46.46 27.37 -15.54
N PHE A 396 -46.96 26.13 -15.47
CA PHE A 396 -46.42 25.05 -14.63
C PHE A 396 -45.95 23.80 -15.41
N ALA A 397 -45.89 23.86 -16.74
CA ALA A 397 -45.18 22.84 -17.50
C ALA A 397 -43.69 22.99 -17.23
N PRO A 398 -42.99 21.93 -16.79
CA PRO A 398 -41.54 21.89 -16.89
C PRO A 398 -41.18 22.21 -18.34
N GLN A 399 -40.44 23.29 -18.57
CA GLN A 399 -39.68 23.46 -19.81
C GLN A 399 -38.58 22.38 -19.81
N ASN A 400 -38.96 21.12 -20.01
CA ASN A 400 -37.98 20.05 -20.18
C ASN A 400 -37.32 20.28 -21.54
N ASP A 401 -36.07 20.75 -21.49
CA ASP A 401 -35.16 20.66 -22.62
C ASP A 401 -34.83 19.18 -22.86
N THR A 402 -35.75 18.47 -23.52
CA THR A 402 -35.63 17.03 -23.78
C THR A 402 -34.36 16.70 -24.57
N ARG A 403 -33.85 17.65 -25.35
CA ARG A 403 -32.59 17.52 -26.08
C ARG A 403 -31.40 17.65 -25.13
N GLY A 404 -31.39 18.64 -24.25
CA GLY A 404 -30.39 18.81 -23.20
C GLY A 404 -30.32 17.62 -22.23
N ASP A 405 -31.46 17.07 -21.84
CA ASP A 405 -31.54 15.88 -20.98
C ASP A 405 -30.94 14.64 -21.67
N ALA A 406 -31.25 14.42 -22.95
CA ALA A 406 -30.71 13.31 -23.73
C ALA A 406 -29.20 13.45 -23.96
N LEU A 407 -28.72 14.66 -24.28
CA LEU A 407 -27.28 14.94 -24.42
C LEU A 407 -26.53 14.73 -23.11
N THR A 408 -27.13 15.10 -21.97
CA THR A 408 -26.55 14.87 -20.65
C THR A 408 -26.47 13.39 -20.30
N LEU A 409 -27.52 12.61 -20.61
CA LEU A 409 -27.47 11.16 -20.44
C LEU A 409 -26.38 10.52 -21.30
N LEU A 410 -26.34 10.87 -22.59
CA LEU A 410 -25.34 10.32 -23.51
C LEU A 410 -23.92 10.69 -23.09
N SER A 411 -23.68 11.93 -22.66
CA SER A 411 -22.38 12.35 -22.15
C SER A 411 -22.02 11.67 -20.82
N SER A 412 -22.97 11.50 -19.91
CA SER A 412 -22.75 10.76 -18.65
C SER A 412 -22.39 9.30 -18.91
N LEU A 413 -23.09 8.65 -19.85
CA LEU A 413 -22.80 7.27 -20.28
C LEU A 413 -21.46 7.18 -21.01
N ALA A 414 -21.13 8.15 -21.86
CA ALA A 414 -19.86 8.19 -22.57
C ALA A 414 -18.68 8.35 -21.60
N VAL A 415 -18.80 9.20 -20.57
CA VAL A 415 -17.76 9.35 -19.55
C VAL A 415 -17.64 8.10 -18.69
N ALA A 416 -18.77 7.52 -18.25
CA ALA A 416 -18.75 6.27 -17.50
C ALA A 416 -18.10 5.14 -18.33
N ALA A 417 -18.42 5.04 -19.61
CA ALA A 417 -17.80 4.09 -20.53
C ALA A 417 -16.31 4.37 -20.71
N ALA A 418 -15.90 5.62 -20.89
CA ALA A 418 -14.49 5.98 -21.02
C ALA A 418 -13.69 5.56 -19.78
N ILE A 419 -14.18 5.85 -18.57
CA ILE A 419 -13.52 5.45 -17.31
C ILE A 419 -13.37 3.93 -17.22
N LEU A 420 -14.40 3.17 -17.60
CA LEU A 420 -14.36 1.71 -17.53
C LEU A 420 -13.48 1.09 -18.61
N LEU A 421 -13.55 1.60 -19.85
CA LEU A 421 -12.83 1.06 -20.99
C LEU A 421 -11.31 1.22 -20.86
N VAL A 422 -10.84 2.24 -20.14
CA VAL A 422 -9.41 2.46 -19.86
C VAL A 422 -8.73 1.20 -19.30
N PHE A 423 -9.41 0.44 -18.43
CA PHE A 423 -8.88 -0.81 -17.88
C PHE A 423 -9.55 -2.06 -18.44
N TYR A 424 -10.88 -2.09 -18.54
CA TYR A 424 -11.58 -3.32 -18.88
C TYR A 424 -11.39 -3.73 -20.34
N LEU A 425 -11.14 -2.78 -21.26
CA LEU A 425 -10.85 -3.14 -22.64
C LEU A 425 -9.52 -3.91 -22.77
N PRO A 426 -8.37 -3.42 -22.27
CA PRO A 426 -7.14 -4.20 -22.31
C PRO A 426 -7.23 -5.47 -21.46
N PHE A 427 -7.89 -5.43 -20.30
CA PHE A 427 -8.08 -6.62 -19.47
C PHE A 427 -8.86 -7.74 -20.18
N ILE A 428 -9.95 -7.43 -20.88
CA ILE A 428 -10.74 -8.43 -21.63
C ILE A 428 -9.91 -9.08 -22.75
N LEU A 429 -8.95 -8.34 -23.32
CA LEU A 429 -8.04 -8.85 -24.34
C LEU A 429 -6.88 -9.66 -23.75
N HIS A 430 -6.64 -9.58 -22.45
CA HIS A 430 -5.56 -10.27 -21.74
C HIS A 430 -5.92 -11.75 -21.46
N PRO A 431 -4.97 -12.71 -21.58
CA PRO A 431 -5.21 -14.14 -21.30
C PRO A 431 -5.85 -14.46 -19.94
N HIS A 432 -5.46 -13.74 -18.87
CA HIS A 432 -6.03 -13.91 -17.52
C HIS A 432 -7.53 -13.57 -17.39
N PHE A 433 -8.14 -12.91 -18.38
CA PHE A 433 -9.58 -12.64 -18.35
C PHE A 433 -10.40 -13.93 -18.22
N ASN A 434 -10.03 -14.97 -18.97
CA ASN A 434 -10.74 -16.25 -18.95
C ASN A 434 -10.70 -16.92 -17.58
N GLU A 435 -9.56 -16.85 -16.90
CA GLU A 435 -9.39 -17.39 -15.54
C GLU A 435 -10.25 -16.63 -14.53
N THR A 436 -10.26 -15.29 -14.62
CA THR A 436 -11.09 -14.44 -13.77
C THR A 436 -12.57 -14.70 -14.02
N GLY A 437 -12.99 -14.78 -15.29
CA GLY A 437 -14.36 -15.09 -15.68
C GLY A 437 -14.81 -16.46 -15.16
N PHE A 438 -13.97 -17.49 -15.28
CA PHE A 438 -14.25 -18.82 -14.75
C PHE A 438 -14.40 -18.80 -13.22
N TYR A 439 -13.48 -18.14 -12.51
CA TYR A 439 -13.54 -17.99 -11.06
C TYR A 439 -14.82 -17.27 -10.61
N VAL A 440 -15.18 -16.15 -11.24
CA VAL A 440 -16.39 -15.40 -10.88
C VAL A 440 -17.65 -16.22 -11.19
N ALA A 441 -17.72 -16.87 -12.35
CA ALA A 441 -18.88 -17.66 -12.75
C ALA A 441 -19.07 -18.92 -11.87
N GLN A 442 -18.01 -19.66 -11.60
CA GLN A 442 -18.08 -20.96 -10.92
C GLN A 442 -17.96 -20.84 -9.40
N SER A 443 -16.96 -20.12 -8.90
CA SER A 443 -16.67 -20.02 -7.47
C SER A 443 -17.53 -18.97 -6.77
N ARG A 444 -17.77 -17.81 -7.39
CA ARG A 444 -18.53 -16.72 -6.74
C ARG A 444 -20.03 -16.79 -6.98
N LEU A 445 -20.47 -16.84 -8.24
CA LEU A 445 -21.90 -16.86 -8.59
C LEU A 445 -22.50 -18.26 -8.52
N GLY A 446 -21.73 -19.30 -8.87
CA GLY A 446 -22.21 -20.67 -8.98
C GLY A 446 -23.37 -20.78 -9.96
N ILE A 447 -23.13 -20.38 -11.23
CA ILE A 447 -24.17 -20.35 -12.27
C ILE A 447 -24.82 -21.74 -12.39
N GLY A 448 -26.15 -21.79 -12.27
CA GLY A 448 -26.95 -23.01 -12.36
C GLY A 448 -27.15 -23.79 -11.04
N GLN A 449 -26.55 -23.33 -9.92
CA GLN A 449 -26.66 -24.01 -8.61
C GLN A 449 -27.47 -23.22 -7.56
N GLY A 450 -27.84 -21.98 -7.85
CA GLY A 450 -28.69 -21.15 -6.99
C GLY A 450 -30.19 -21.27 -7.32
N PRO A 451 -31.06 -20.53 -6.64
CA PRO A 451 -30.78 -19.54 -5.57
C PRO A 451 -30.32 -20.12 -4.22
N TYR A 452 -29.56 -19.31 -3.47
CA TYR A 452 -28.90 -19.65 -2.20
C TYR A 452 -29.60 -19.03 -0.99
N ASN A 453 -29.17 -19.37 0.23
CA ASN A 453 -29.54 -18.65 1.44
C ASN A 453 -28.32 -18.44 2.34
N ASN A 454 -27.71 -17.26 2.22
CA ASN A 454 -26.52 -16.87 2.97
C ASN A 454 -26.83 -16.08 4.25
N LEU A 455 -28.10 -15.98 4.66
CA LEU A 455 -28.48 -15.13 5.80
C LEU A 455 -27.87 -15.62 7.12
N GLY A 456 -27.82 -16.94 7.34
CA GLY A 456 -27.15 -17.53 8.51
C GLY A 456 -25.65 -17.25 8.54
N THR A 457 -24.98 -17.34 7.38
CA THR A 457 -23.56 -16.97 7.21
C THR A 457 -23.34 -15.49 7.51
N PHE A 458 -24.18 -14.61 6.96
CA PHE A 458 -24.13 -13.17 7.21
C PHE A 458 -24.27 -12.84 8.71
N VAL A 459 -25.26 -13.43 9.39
CA VAL A 459 -25.48 -13.24 10.83
C VAL A 459 -24.27 -13.74 11.62
N SER A 460 -23.69 -14.88 11.25
CA SER A 460 -22.53 -15.46 11.94
C SER A 460 -21.29 -14.56 11.83
N TYR A 461 -20.95 -14.10 10.61
CA TYR A 461 -19.87 -13.12 10.42
C TYR A 461 -20.17 -11.80 11.12
N SER A 462 -21.42 -11.33 11.07
CA SER A 462 -21.80 -10.08 11.74
C SER A 462 -21.65 -10.16 13.25
N ILE A 463 -21.96 -11.30 13.88
CA ILE A 463 -21.75 -11.54 15.33
C ILE A 463 -20.26 -11.71 15.68
N PHE A 464 -19.42 -12.08 14.72
CA PHE A 464 -17.98 -12.15 14.94
C PHE A 464 -17.34 -10.76 14.91
N TYR A 465 -17.66 -9.96 13.90
CA TYR A 465 -17.10 -8.62 13.71
C TYR A 465 -17.81 -7.56 14.58
N ASN A 466 -19.05 -7.83 15.01
CA ASN A 466 -19.84 -6.97 15.89
C ASN A 466 -20.37 -7.76 17.09
N SER A 467 -20.78 -7.10 18.16
CA SER A 467 -21.43 -7.81 19.27
C SER A 467 -22.78 -8.43 18.85
N THR A 468 -23.20 -9.53 19.49
CA THR A 468 -24.56 -10.05 19.32
C THR A 468 -25.62 -8.97 19.62
N TYR A 469 -25.34 -8.05 20.54
CA TYR A 469 -26.21 -6.92 20.86
C TYR A 469 -26.37 -5.95 19.68
N TYR A 470 -25.29 -5.63 18.98
CA TYR A 470 -25.33 -4.80 17.78
C TYR A 470 -26.18 -5.45 16.69
N VAL A 471 -25.91 -6.72 16.40
CA VAL A 471 -26.64 -7.47 15.36
C VAL A 471 -28.12 -7.59 15.71
N ALA A 472 -28.44 -7.94 16.96
CA ALA A 472 -29.83 -8.04 17.41
C ALA A 472 -30.57 -6.69 17.31
N LEU A 473 -29.93 -5.60 17.75
CA LEU A 473 -30.48 -4.24 17.62
C LEU A 473 -30.74 -3.92 16.14
N MET A 474 -29.76 -4.11 15.27
CA MET A 474 -29.87 -3.79 13.86
C MET A 474 -30.95 -4.64 13.15
N MET A 475 -31.12 -5.91 13.52
CA MET A 475 -32.19 -6.79 12.99
C MET A 475 -33.58 -6.34 13.44
N VAL A 476 -33.74 -5.94 14.70
CA VAL A 476 -35.00 -5.36 15.21
C VAL A 476 -35.31 -4.05 14.48
N LEU A 477 -34.32 -3.18 14.32
CA LEU A 477 -34.46 -1.92 13.60
C LEU A 477 -34.81 -2.13 12.13
N LEU A 478 -34.28 -3.18 11.49
CA LEU A 478 -34.67 -3.56 10.13
C LEU A 478 -36.15 -3.94 10.06
N ALA A 479 -36.59 -4.86 10.92
CA ALA A 479 -37.96 -5.34 10.94
C ALA A 479 -38.94 -4.19 11.20
N LEU A 480 -38.65 -3.32 12.18
CA LEU A 480 -39.46 -2.14 12.49
C LEU A 480 -39.43 -1.10 11.35
N GLY A 481 -38.29 -0.90 10.70
CA GLY A 481 -38.13 0.04 9.59
C GLY A 481 -38.94 -0.40 8.37
N VAL A 482 -38.83 -1.68 7.99
CA VAL A 482 -39.60 -2.29 6.90
C VAL A 482 -41.09 -2.28 7.23
N THR A 483 -41.49 -2.63 8.45
CA THR A 483 -42.88 -2.57 8.90
C THR A 483 -43.44 -1.14 8.82
N GLY A 484 -42.71 -0.16 9.35
CA GLY A 484 -43.09 1.25 9.28
C GLY A 484 -43.23 1.75 7.85
N ALA A 485 -42.32 1.33 6.97
CA ALA A 485 -42.38 1.64 5.54
C ALA A 485 -43.57 0.95 4.85
N LEU A 486 -43.91 -0.29 5.20
CA LEU A 486 -45.04 -1.02 4.59
C LEU A 486 -46.37 -0.43 5.03
N VAL A 487 -46.52 -0.18 6.33
CA VAL A 487 -47.73 0.43 6.91
C VAL A 487 -47.92 1.84 6.37
N LYS A 488 -46.85 2.60 6.15
CA LYS A 488 -46.93 3.91 5.50
C LYS A 488 -47.15 3.81 4.00
N GLY A 489 -46.49 2.86 3.33
CA GLY A 489 -46.38 2.79 1.87
C GLY A 489 -47.60 2.18 1.19
N LEU A 490 -48.30 1.26 1.85
CA LEU A 490 -49.43 0.53 1.29
C LEU A 490 -50.76 1.12 1.76
N PHE A 491 -51.71 1.24 0.82
CA PHE A 491 -53.08 1.67 1.10
C PHE A 491 -53.82 0.65 1.98
N HIS A 492 -53.68 -0.65 1.68
CA HIS A 492 -54.39 -1.71 2.40
C HIS A 492 -53.60 -2.17 3.65
N LYS A 493 -54.02 -1.72 4.84
CA LYS A 493 -53.29 -1.95 6.10
C LYS A 493 -53.19 -3.44 6.51
N PRO A 494 -54.24 -4.28 6.43
CA PRO A 494 -54.12 -5.72 6.63
C PRO A 494 -53.01 -6.37 5.79
N LEU A 495 -52.93 -6.03 4.50
CA LEU A 495 -51.87 -6.51 3.62
C LEU A 495 -50.48 -6.04 4.10
N ALA A 496 -50.36 -4.78 4.53
CA ALA A 496 -49.10 -4.26 5.08
C ALA A 496 -48.63 -5.03 6.32
N TYR A 497 -49.53 -5.33 7.26
CA TYR A 497 -49.22 -6.13 8.45
C TYR A 497 -48.91 -7.59 8.10
N LEU A 498 -49.64 -8.19 7.15
CA LEU A 498 -49.35 -9.54 6.66
C LEU A 498 -47.96 -9.64 6.04
N LEU A 499 -47.60 -8.68 5.17
CA LEU A 499 -46.27 -8.62 4.56
C LEU A 499 -45.17 -8.36 5.59
N SER A 500 -45.46 -7.56 6.62
CA SER A 500 -44.53 -7.31 7.73
C SER A 500 -44.29 -8.57 8.57
N ALA A 501 -45.36 -9.29 8.91
CA ALA A 501 -45.28 -10.56 9.63
C ALA A 501 -44.55 -11.63 8.79
N SER A 502 -44.87 -11.72 7.50
CA SER A 502 -44.19 -12.62 6.56
C SER A 502 -42.70 -12.30 6.46
N PHE A 503 -42.32 -11.02 6.36
CA PHE A 503 -40.91 -10.59 6.34
C PHE A 503 -40.17 -10.96 7.63
N ALA A 504 -40.78 -10.72 8.80
CA ALA A 504 -40.17 -11.05 10.09
C ALA A 504 -40.01 -12.57 10.29
N VAL A 505 -41.04 -13.35 9.93
CA VAL A 505 -40.98 -14.82 9.97
C VAL A 505 -39.94 -15.33 8.97
N ALA A 506 -39.86 -14.75 7.76
CA ALA A 506 -38.87 -15.12 6.77
C ALA A 506 -37.44 -14.84 7.23
N LEU A 507 -37.18 -13.69 7.88
CA LEU A 507 -35.88 -13.40 8.50
C LEU A 507 -35.50 -14.47 9.52
N PHE A 508 -36.43 -14.82 10.41
CA PHE A 508 -36.21 -15.81 11.46
C PHE A 508 -35.95 -17.21 10.90
N LEU A 509 -36.83 -17.69 10.00
CA LEU A 509 -36.69 -19.02 9.37
C LEU A 509 -35.41 -19.10 8.54
N SER A 510 -35.13 -18.09 7.72
CA SER A 510 -33.96 -18.12 6.82
C SER A 510 -32.63 -18.04 7.57
N ALA A 511 -32.58 -17.37 8.73
CA ALA A 511 -31.36 -17.26 9.52
C ALA A 511 -31.10 -18.48 10.41
N LEU A 512 -32.14 -19.02 11.06
CA LEU A 512 -31.98 -20.05 12.10
C LEU A 512 -32.37 -21.46 11.64
N PHE A 513 -33.25 -21.57 10.66
CA PHE A 513 -33.78 -22.84 10.18
C PHE A 513 -33.76 -22.91 8.64
N PRO A 514 -32.58 -22.77 8.01
CA PRO A 514 -32.46 -22.65 6.55
C PRO A 514 -33.03 -23.87 5.81
N SER A 515 -33.03 -25.06 6.42
CA SER A 515 -33.60 -26.29 5.84
C SER A 515 -35.11 -26.21 5.60
N MET A 516 -35.86 -25.40 6.36
CA MET A 516 -37.31 -25.24 6.19
C MET A 516 -37.69 -24.41 4.95
N VAL A 517 -36.72 -23.69 4.38
CA VAL A 517 -36.93 -22.80 3.22
C VAL A 517 -36.08 -23.23 2.01
N SER A 518 -35.68 -24.50 1.99
CA SER A 518 -34.87 -25.10 0.92
C SER A 518 -35.41 -26.47 0.48
N VAL A 519 -35.30 -26.78 -0.81
CA VAL A 519 -35.61 -28.10 -1.40
C VAL A 519 -34.47 -28.46 -2.35
N ASP A 520 -33.93 -29.68 -2.24
CA ASP A 520 -32.85 -30.20 -3.11
C ASP A 520 -31.68 -29.23 -3.32
N GLN A 521 -31.18 -28.65 -2.21
CA GLN A 521 -30.11 -27.64 -2.13
C GLN A 521 -30.46 -26.23 -2.66
N VAL A 522 -31.61 -26.03 -3.28
CA VAL A 522 -32.09 -24.72 -3.73
C VAL A 522 -32.90 -24.05 -2.61
N SER A 523 -32.58 -22.79 -2.29
CA SER A 523 -33.38 -22.02 -1.32
C SER A 523 -34.43 -21.14 -1.99
N TYR A 524 -35.66 -21.24 -1.50
CA TYR A 524 -36.79 -20.41 -1.91
C TYR A 524 -37.06 -19.25 -0.94
N ALA A 525 -36.16 -19.02 0.02
CA ALA A 525 -36.28 -17.96 1.02
C ALA A 525 -36.52 -16.57 0.37
N PHE A 526 -35.86 -16.29 -0.75
CA PHE A 526 -35.99 -15.01 -1.46
C PHE A 526 -37.44 -14.66 -1.86
N VAL A 527 -38.27 -15.68 -2.14
CA VAL A 527 -39.69 -15.51 -2.52
C VAL A 527 -40.49 -14.87 -1.38
N LEU A 528 -40.10 -15.11 -0.14
CA LEU A 528 -40.76 -14.54 1.04
C LEU A 528 -40.42 -13.06 1.26
N PHE A 529 -39.29 -12.59 0.72
CA PHE A 529 -38.84 -11.20 0.85
C PHE A 529 -39.30 -10.30 -0.31
N LEU A 530 -39.46 -10.88 -1.52
CA LEU A 530 -39.82 -10.15 -2.74
C LEU A 530 -41.13 -9.34 -2.64
N PRO A 531 -42.25 -9.87 -2.10
CA PRO A 531 -43.51 -9.13 -2.02
C PRO A 531 -43.39 -7.83 -1.19
N ALA A 532 -42.67 -7.88 -0.07
CA ALA A 532 -42.40 -6.71 0.74
C ALA A 532 -41.52 -5.69 -0.01
N ALA A 533 -40.44 -6.16 -0.64
CA ALA A 533 -39.55 -5.30 -1.42
C ALA A 533 -40.28 -4.61 -2.59
N ILE A 534 -41.02 -5.38 -3.40
CA ILE A 534 -41.80 -4.88 -4.54
C ILE A 534 -42.87 -3.88 -4.08
N GLY A 535 -43.62 -4.22 -3.03
CA GLY A 535 -44.67 -3.35 -2.49
C GLY A 535 -44.13 -2.00 -2.00
N LEU A 536 -42.94 -1.98 -1.43
CA LEU A 536 -42.27 -0.76 -0.97
C LEU A 536 -41.70 0.07 -2.12
N VAL A 537 -41.01 -0.56 -3.07
CA VAL A 537 -40.40 0.13 -4.22
C VAL A 537 -41.47 0.78 -5.12
N LEU A 538 -42.59 0.09 -5.32
CA LEU A 538 -43.71 0.60 -6.13
C LEU A 538 -44.63 1.55 -5.36
N SER A 539 -44.42 1.74 -4.05
CA SER A 539 -45.25 2.62 -3.25
C SER A 539 -45.18 4.06 -3.74
N ARG A 540 -46.35 4.67 -3.96
CA ARG A 540 -46.49 6.10 -4.25
C ARG A 540 -46.62 6.97 -3.01
N GLN A 541 -46.82 6.36 -1.83
CA GLN A 541 -46.97 7.09 -0.56
C GLN A 541 -45.62 7.40 0.11
N LEU A 542 -44.58 6.67 -0.24
CA LEU A 542 -43.24 6.89 0.29
C LEU A 542 -42.57 8.08 -0.41
N LYS A 543 -41.85 8.89 0.38
CA LYS A 543 -41.02 9.99 -0.15
C LYS A 543 -39.89 9.40 -1.00
N ALA A 544 -39.33 10.20 -1.90
CA ALA A 544 -38.22 9.77 -2.76
C ALA A 544 -37.02 9.23 -1.95
N GLY A 545 -36.62 9.92 -0.88
CA GLY A 545 -35.53 9.47 0.00
C GLY A 545 -35.80 8.09 0.64
N GLU A 546 -37.02 7.84 1.13
CA GLU A 546 -37.39 6.54 1.72
C GLU A 546 -37.27 5.41 0.68
N ARG A 547 -37.76 5.65 -0.54
CA ARG A 547 -37.67 4.67 -1.63
C ARG A 547 -36.23 4.39 -2.03
N ILE A 548 -35.38 5.41 -2.09
CA ILE A 548 -33.96 5.26 -2.42
C ILE A 548 -33.25 4.37 -1.42
N ILE A 549 -33.42 4.63 -0.12
CA ILE A 549 -32.74 3.84 0.93
C ILE A 549 -33.26 2.41 0.96
N LEU A 550 -34.57 2.19 0.82
CA LEU A 550 -35.14 0.86 0.76
C LEU A 550 -34.66 0.09 -0.48
N LEU A 551 -34.65 0.73 -1.64
CA LEU A 551 -34.18 0.11 -2.87
C LEU A 551 -32.68 -0.19 -2.81
N TRP A 552 -31.87 0.71 -2.25
CA TRP A 552 -30.45 0.47 -1.99
C TRP A 552 -30.27 -0.76 -1.09
N PHE A 553 -30.98 -0.84 0.03
CA PHE A 553 -30.92 -1.99 0.93
C PHE A 553 -31.36 -3.29 0.24
N PHE A 554 -32.54 -3.32 -0.36
CA PHE A 554 -33.14 -4.55 -0.91
C PHE A 554 -32.38 -5.09 -2.11
N VAL A 555 -31.81 -4.24 -2.96
CA VAL A 555 -31.00 -4.68 -4.10
C VAL A 555 -29.80 -5.49 -3.62
N TYR A 556 -29.04 -4.95 -2.66
CA TYR A 556 -27.88 -5.65 -2.12
C TYR A 556 -28.25 -6.85 -1.25
N PHE A 557 -29.31 -6.72 -0.45
CA PHE A 557 -29.85 -7.82 0.34
C PHE A 557 -30.21 -9.00 -0.56
N VAL A 558 -30.92 -8.78 -1.67
CA VAL A 558 -31.30 -9.86 -2.58
C VAL A 558 -30.08 -10.50 -3.25
N VAL A 559 -29.15 -9.67 -3.76
CA VAL A 559 -27.97 -10.16 -4.48
C VAL A 559 -27.07 -11.01 -3.58
N TYR A 560 -26.66 -10.51 -2.42
CA TYR A 560 -25.68 -11.24 -1.59
C TYR A 560 -26.31 -12.32 -0.71
N CYS A 561 -27.57 -12.20 -0.31
CA CYS A 561 -28.22 -13.26 0.47
C CYS A 561 -28.69 -14.43 -0.39
N PHE A 562 -29.08 -14.21 -1.65
CA PHE A 562 -29.77 -15.25 -2.43
C PHE A 562 -29.24 -15.50 -3.86
N VAL A 563 -28.44 -14.60 -4.45
CA VAL A 563 -27.92 -14.77 -5.82
C VAL A 563 -26.47 -15.25 -5.83
N VAL A 564 -25.62 -14.67 -5.00
CA VAL A 564 -24.18 -15.02 -4.92
C VAL A 564 -24.01 -16.29 -4.08
N ARG A 565 -23.24 -17.27 -4.57
CA ARG A 565 -22.95 -18.52 -3.84
C ARG A 565 -22.06 -18.27 -2.63
N GLU A 566 -20.93 -17.59 -2.85
CA GLU A 566 -19.93 -17.29 -1.83
C GLU A 566 -19.76 -15.78 -1.65
N PRO A 567 -20.67 -15.12 -0.92
CA PRO A 567 -20.66 -13.66 -0.73
C PRO A 567 -19.55 -13.18 0.20
N GLY A 568 -18.85 -14.06 0.93
CA GLY A 568 -17.81 -13.67 1.89
C GLY A 568 -18.29 -12.56 2.84
N LEU A 569 -17.53 -11.47 2.92
CA LEU A 569 -17.88 -10.28 3.69
C LEU A 569 -18.49 -9.15 2.85
N HIS A 570 -18.82 -9.37 1.56
CA HIS A 570 -19.36 -8.35 0.63
C HIS A 570 -20.72 -7.75 1.07
N PHE A 571 -21.33 -8.32 2.12
CA PHE A 571 -22.49 -7.76 2.81
C PHE A 571 -22.28 -6.34 3.33
N TYR A 572 -21.04 -5.86 3.49
CA TYR A 572 -20.77 -4.48 3.92
C TYR A 572 -21.47 -3.41 3.05
N THR A 573 -21.77 -3.73 1.79
CA THR A 573 -22.47 -2.86 0.83
C THR A 573 -23.91 -2.50 1.23
N LEU A 574 -24.57 -3.32 2.06
CA LEU A 574 -25.90 -3.02 2.61
C LEU A 574 -25.87 -2.25 3.93
N SER A 575 -24.73 -2.25 4.65
CA SER A 575 -24.59 -1.70 6.00
C SER A 575 -24.92 -0.21 6.08
N ALA A 576 -24.56 0.57 5.06
CA ALA A 576 -24.87 1.99 4.98
C ALA A 576 -26.38 2.28 4.91
N ALA A 577 -27.09 1.63 3.99
CA ALA A 577 -28.54 1.75 3.87
C ALA A 577 -29.25 1.25 5.13
N TRP A 578 -28.74 0.15 5.72
CA TRP A 578 -29.26 -0.42 6.95
C TRP A 578 -29.12 0.51 8.15
N ALA A 579 -27.96 1.17 8.30
CA ALA A 579 -27.72 2.18 9.34
C ALA A 579 -28.67 3.38 9.20
N ILE A 580 -28.96 3.82 7.97
CA ILE A 580 -29.93 4.90 7.73
C ILE A 580 -31.35 4.45 8.10
N LEU A 581 -31.77 3.24 7.72
CA LEU A 581 -33.08 2.68 8.13
C LEU A 581 -33.21 2.61 9.65
N GLY A 582 -32.16 2.14 10.35
CA GLY A 582 -32.13 2.13 11.80
C GLY A 582 -32.19 3.53 12.41
N GLY A 583 -31.48 4.49 11.82
CA GLY A 583 -31.54 5.90 12.19
C GLY A 583 -32.96 6.48 12.11
N ILE A 584 -33.72 6.16 11.06
CA ILE A 584 -35.11 6.61 10.89
C ILE A 584 -35.99 6.08 12.03
N VAL A 585 -35.87 4.80 12.38
CA VAL A 585 -36.67 4.16 13.43
C VAL A 585 -36.32 4.70 14.81
N LEU A 586 -35.03 4.79 15.13
CA LEU A 586 -34.55 5.27 16.44
C LEU A 586 -34.88 6.74 16.65
N ASP A 587 -34.63 7.59 15.65
CA ASP A 587 -34.93 9.01 15.73
C ASP A 587 -36.43 9.26 15.94
N LYS A 588 -37.29 8.57 15.18
CA LYS A 588 -38.75 8.67 15.35
C LYS A 588 -39.20 8.23 16.75
N SER A 589 -38.65 7.11 17.23
CA SER A 589 -38.95 6.56 18.56
C SER A 589 -38.50 7.50 19.67
N CYS A 590 -37.30 8.06 19.56
CA CYS A 590 -36.76 9.03 20.51
C CYS A 590 -37.62 10.30 20.52
N ARG A 591 -37.94 10.89 19.35
CA ARG A 591 -38.80 12.08 19.29
C ARG A 591 -40.16 11.85 19.95
N TYR A 592 -40.77 10.69 19.69
CA TYR A 592 -42.06 10.32 20.29
C TYR A 592 -41.99 10.19 21.82
N LEU A 593 -40.95 9.52 22.34
CA LEU A 593 -40.75 9.38 23.79
C LEU A 593 -40.45 10.74 24.44
N LEU A 594 -39.58 11.54 23.83
CA LEU A 594 -39.13 12.82 24.37
C LEU A 594 -40.22 13.90 24.32
N SER A 595 -41.12 13.88 23.34
CA SER A 595 -42.19 14.88 23.22
C SER A 595 -43.25 14.79 24.32
N HIS A 596 -43.35 13.64 24.99
CA HIS A 596 -44.33 13.38 26.06
C HIS A 596 -43.67 13.32 27.45
N SER A 597 -42.43 13.80 27.58
CA SER A 597 -41.59 13.53 28.74
C SER A 597 -41.04 14.80 29.43
N GLY A 598 -41.06 14.80 30.77
CA GLY A 598 -40.37 15.81 31.59
C GLY A 598 -38.84 15.77 31.43
N PRO A 599 -38.11 16.81 31.86
CA PRO A 599 -36.64 16.90 31.69
C PRO A 599 -35.87 15.68 32.24
N LEU A 600 -36.33 15.11 33.36
CA LEU A 600 -35.69 13.97 34.02
C LEU A 600 -35.78 12.69 33.17
N VAL A 601 -36.95 12.41 32.60
CA VAL A 601 -37.14 11.28 31.67
C VAL A 601 -36.34 11.49 30.39
N ARG A 602 -36.26 12.73 29.88
CA ARG A 602 -35.41 13.06 28.72
C ARG A 602 -33.93 12.79 29.00
N GLY A 603 -33.43 13.18 30.17
CA GLY A 603 -32.08 12.86 30.64
C GLY A 603 -31.85 11.35 30.76
N GLY A 604 -32.82 10.62 31.33
CA GLY A 604 -32.77 9.17 31.45
C GLY A 604 -32.69 8.44 30.10
N VAL A 605 -33.52 8.82 29.13
CA VAL A 605 -33.46 8.27 27.76
C VAL A 605 -32.10 8.55 27.12
N GLY A 606 -31.59 9.77 27.26
CA GLY A 606 -30.26 10.15 26.75
C GLY A 606 -29.14 9.29 27.36
N LEU A 607 -29.17 9.08 28.68
CA LEU A 607 -28.22 8.21 29.37
C LEU A 607 -28.30 6.76 28.89
N VAL A 608 -29.50 6.21 28.73
CA VAL A 608 -29.70 4.85 28.22
C VAL A 608 -29.14 4.70 26.80
N CYS A 609 -29.40 5.67 25.91
CA CYS A 609 -28.84 5.66 24.56
C CYS A 609 -27.31 5.73 24.58
N LEU A 610 -26.73 6.56 25.45
CA LEU A 610 -25.27 6.66 25.60
C LEU A 610 -24.67 5.36 26.13
N LEU A 611 -25.25 4.76 27.17
CA LEU A 611 -24.80 3.49 27.74
C LEU A 611 -24.92 2.35 26.74
N LEU A 612 -26.03 2.28 26.00
CA LEU A 612 -26.21 1.30 24.94
C LEU A 612 -25.16 1.47 23.85
N TYR A 613 -24.95 2.69 23.35
CA TYR A 613 -23.94 2.96 22.33
C TYR A 613 -22.54 2.59 22.82
N THR A 614 -22.21 2.95 24.07
CA THR A 614 -20.94 2.61 24.71
C THR A 614 -20.76 1.10 24.81
N LEU A 615 -21.80 0.35 25.18
CA LEU A 615 -21.77 -1.12 25.18
C LEU A 615 -21.45 -1.68 23.78
N LEU A 616 -22.03 -1.13 22.72
CA LEU A 616 -21.76 -1.59 21.35
C LEU A 616 -20.33 -1.23 20.91
N ALA A 617 -19.90 0.01 21.17
CA ALA A 617 -18.58 0.53 20.80
C ALA A 617 -17.43 -0.11 21.61
N CYS A 618 -17.66 -0.50 22.87
CA CYS A 618 -16.66 -1.20 23.67
C CYS A 618 -16.31 -2.56 23.07
N TYR A 619 -17.27 -3.26 22.44
CA TYR A 619 -16.97 -4.52 21.74
C TYR A 619 -16.03 -4.29 20.57
N THR A 620 -16.31 -3.29 19.73
CA THR A 620 -15.44 -2.97 18.60
C THR A 620 -14.08 -2.44 19.05
N TYR A 621 -14.00 -1.76 20.20
CA TYR A 621 -12.72 -1.37 20.80
C TYR A 621 -11.90 -2.60 21.18
N ILE A 622 -12.48 -3.54 21.93
CA ILE A 622 -11.82 -4.80 22.32
C ILE A 622 -11.36 -5.58 21.09
N PHE A 623 -12.15 -5.56 20.01
CA PHE A 623 -11.89 -6.37 18.84
C PHE A 623 -10.86 -5.76 17.87
N PHE A 624 -10.89 -4.45 17.64
CA PHE A 624 -10.08 -3.78 16.58
C PHE A 624 -9.00 -2.83 17.09
N ILE A 625 -9.07 -2.40 18.35
CA ILE A 625 -8.16 -1.37 18.91
C ILE A 625 -7.30 -1.93 20.03
N GLN A 626 -7.86 -2.77 20.90
CA GLN A 626 -7.11 -3.40 21.97
C GLN A 626 -6.07 -4.39 21.40
N THR A 627 -4.81 -4.16 21.75
CA THR A 627 -3.66 -4.94 21.27
C THR A 627 -3.20 -5.98 22.28
N ASP A 628 -3.55 -5.86 23.56
CA ASP A 628 -3.24 -6.86 24.60
C ASP A 628 -4.46 -7.19 25.50
N PRO A 629 -4.92 -8.46 25.56
CA PRO A 629 -4.60 -9.51 24.61
C PRO A 629 -5.14 -9.17 23.21
N GLU A 630 -4.50 -9.70 22.17
CA GLU A 630 -5.04 -9.70 20.80
C GLU A 630 -6.32 -10.55 20.78
N TYR A 631 -7.46 -9.91 21.07
CA TYR A 631 -8.69 -10.59 21.49
C TYR A 631 -9.15 -11.65 20.49
N ALA A 632 -9.22 -11.32 19.20
CA ALA A 632 -9.72 -12.25 18.17
C ALA A 632 -8.76 -13.42 17.88
N ASN A 633 -7.46 -13.26 18.15
CA ASN A 633 -6.46 -14.32 17.98
C ASN A 633 -6.40 -15.26 19.19
N THR A 634 -6.78 -14.76 20.37
CA THR A 634 -6.79 -15.53 21.61
C THR A 634 -8.20 -16.01 22.01
N PHE A 635 -9.21 -15.76 21.16
CA PHE A 635 -10.56 -16.26 21.37
C PHE A 635 -10.63 -17.79 21.18
N PRO A 636 -11.32 -18.54 22.06
CA PRO A 636 -12.19 -18.10 23.16
C PRO A 636 -11.50 -17.95 24.53
N ALA A 637 -10.18 -18.16 24.64
CA ALA A 637 -9.47 -18.18 25.93
C ALA A 637 -9.62 -16.86 26.71
N ASN A 638 -9.62 -15.72 26.02
CA ASN A 638 -9.82 -14.39 26.62
C ASN A 638 -11.23 -13.82 26.41
N LYS A 639 -12.26 -14.67 26.24
CA LYS A 639 -13.64 -14.21 25.99
C LYS A 639 -14.15 -13.32 27.12
N VAL A 640 -14.67 -12.14 26.77
CA VAL A 640 -15.30 -11.22 27.73
C VAL A 640 -16.72 -11.69 28.04
N VAL A 641 -16.98 -12.04 29.31
CA VAL A 641 -18.27 -12.59 29.77
C VAL A 641 -19.46 -11.69 29.46
N LEU A 642 -19.27 -10.36 29.50
CA LEU A 642 -20.30 -9.38 29.19
C LEU A 642 -20.86 -9.55 27.76
N TYR A 643 -20.06 -10.03 26.81
CA TYR A 643 -20.48 -10.21 25.43
C TYR A 643 -20.75 -11.69 25.17
N TRP A 644 -22.03 -12.04 25.20
CA TRP A 644 -22.43 -13.36 24.75
C TRP A 644 -22.03 -13.56 23.28
N THR A 645 -21.48 -14.73 22.97
CA THR A 645 -21.05 -15.11 21.62
C THR A 645 -21.29 -16.61 21.45
N PRO A 646 -22.09 -17.04 20.47
CA PRO A 646 -22.31 -18.46 20.21
C PRO A 646 -21.06 -19.09 19.58
N GLN A 647 -20.74 -20.35 19.93
CA GLN A 647 -19.53 -21.05 19.46
C GLN A 647 -19.45 -21.18 17.94
N VAL A 648 -20.60 -21.26 17.24
CA VAL A 648 -20.70 -21.33 15.77
C VAL A 648 -20.28 -20.02 15.08
N ALA A 649 -20.18 -18.90 15.82
CA ALA A 649 -19.89 -17.60 15.22
C ALA A 649 -18.42 -17.36 14.87
N VAL A 650 -17.48 -18.24 15.23
CA VAL A 650 -16.06 -18.04 14.90
C VAL A 650 -15.76 -18.56 13.49
N PRO A 651 -15.41 -17.70 12.51
CA PRO A 651 -15.10 -18.14 11.17
C PRO A 651 -13.78 -18.93 11.13
N GLY A 652 -13.76 -20.01 10.34
CA GLY A 652 -12.55 -20.81 10.09
C GLY A 652 -11.52 -20.13 9.18
N SER A 653 -11.95 -19.17 8.35
CA SER A 653 -11.12 -18.36 7.45
C SER A 653 -11.74 -16.96 7.26
N GLY A 654 -11.05 -16.05 6.57
CA GLY A 654 -11.58 -14.72 6.26
C GLY A 654 -11.66 -13.78 7.47
N ARG A 655 -10.61 -13.80 8.30
CA ARG A 655 -10.42 -12.88 9.44
C ARG A 655 -9.55 -11.70 8.99
N PHE A 656 -10.08 -10.49 9.15
CA PHE A 656 -9.54 -9.28 8.54
C PHE A 656 -9.49 -8.12 9.53
N GLY A 657 -8.49 -7.25 9.40
CA GLY A 657 -8.38 -5.99 10.16
C GLY A 657 -8.22 -6.16 11.67
N ILE A 658 -7.86 -7.35 12.15
CA ILE A 658 -7.72 -7.67 13.58
C ILE A 658 -6.30 -7.31 14.02
N PRO A 659 -6.12 -6.66 15.19
CA PRO A 659 -4.80 -6.44 15.78
C PRO A 659 -3.97 -7.71 15.83
N ARG A 660 -2.82 -7.70 15.14
CA ARG A 660 -1.90 -8.84 15.10
C ARG A 660 -0.46 -8.41 14.89
N ARG A 661 0.42 -8.82 15.79
CA ARG A 661 1.87 -8.64 15.71
C ARG A 661 2.57 -9.97 16.01
N SER A 662 3.13 -10.58 14.97
CA SER A 662 3.73 -11.91 15.05
C SER A 662 5.22 -11.86 15.39
N GLY A 663 5.90 -10.74 15.12
CA GLY A 663 7.34 -10.57 15.33
C GLY A 663 8.18 -10.96 14.12
N TRP A 664 7.58 -11.11 12.93
CA TRP A 664 8.31 -11.50 11.73
C TRP A 664 9.19 -10.38 11.18
N LYS A 665 8.83 -9.11 11.42
CA LYS A 665 9.72 -7.97 11.12
C LYS A 665 11.04 -8.06 11.89
N ALA A 666 11.01 -8.43 13.17
CA ALA A 666 12.22 -8.61 13.97
C ALA A 666 13.09 -9.73 13.37
N VAL A 667 12.50 -10.88 13.03
CA VAL A 667 13.21 -11.97 12.33
C VAL A 667 13.83 -11.48 11.01
N GLY A 668 13.04 -10.79 10.17
CA GLY A 668 13.50 -10.25 8.90
C GLY A 668 14.69 -9.29 9.08
N TYR A 669 14.62 -8.41 10.09
CA TYR A 669 15.71 -7.51 10.43
C TYR A 669 16.98 -8.26 10.90
N LEU A 670 16.84 -9.30 11.71
CA LEU A 670 17.98 -10.11 12.18
C LEU A 670 18.68 -10.83 11.02
N TYR A 671 17.95 -11.25 9.99
CA TYR A 671 18.55 -11.74 8.74
C TYR A 671 19.22 -10.62 7.95
N GLN A 672 18.54 -9.49 7.76
CA GLN A 672 19.09 -8.34 7.01
C GLN A 672 20.35 -7.73 7.64
N THR A 673 20.55 -7.93 8.94
CA THR A 673 21.75 -7.47 9.68
C THR A 673 22.77 -8.58 9.91
N GLY A 674 22.51 -9.80 9.42
CA GLY A 674 23.45 -10.92 9.52
C GLY A 674 23.58 -11.49 10.94
N VAL A 675 22.69 -11.14 11.87
CA VAL A 675 22.60 -11.78 13.19
C VAL A 675 22.14 -13.23 13.05
N LEU A 676 21.20 -13.49 12.13
CA LEU A 676 20.84 -14.85 11.72
C LEU A 676 21.51 -15.18 10.38
N ARG A 677 22.21 -16.32 10.33
CA ARG A 677 22.92 -16.84 9.14
C ARG A 677 22.60 -18.30 8.84
N GLY A 678 22.25 -18.60 7.61
CA GLY A 678 21.89 -19.89 7.05
C GLY A 678 20.39 -19.99 6.72
N GLY A 679 20.00 -21.11 6.12
CA GLY A 679 18.58 -21.39 5.89
C GLY A 679 17.79 -21.59 7.18
N TYR A 680 16.48 -21.41 7.12
CA TYR A 680 15.56 -21.73 8.22
C TYR A 680 14.33 -22.53 7.76
N THR A 681 13.66 -23.15 8.73
CA THR A 681 12.30 -23.68 8.60
C THR A 681 11.42 -23.22 9.76
N THR A 682 10.12 -23.45 9.69
CA THR A 682 9.16 -23.02 10.72
C THR A 682 8.00 -24.00 10.89
N ASN A 683 7.40 -24.03 12.08
CA ASN A 683 6.12 -24.71 12.33
C ASN A 683 4.93 -23.95 11.73
N ALA A 684 5.06 -22.64 11.45
CA ALA A 684 3.99 -21.86 10.86
C ALA A 684 3.73 -22.31 9.41
N ARG A 685 2.45 -22.37 9.01
CA ARG A 685 2.11 -22.62 7.59
C ARG A 685 2.71 -21.52 6.72
N LYS A 686 3.44 -21.90 5.66
CA LYS A 686 3.96 -20.97 4.64
C LYS A 686 2.83 -20.07 4.13
N SER A 687 3.11 -18.77 4.08
CA SER A 687 2.15 -17.75 3.65
C SER A 687 2.91 -16.57 3.05
N LYS A 688 2.27 -15.84 2.13
CA LYS A 688 2.83 -14.63 1.51
C LYS A 688 3.28 -13.60 2.55
N THR A 689 2.57 -13.48 3.68
CA THR A 689 2.96 -12.60 4.78
C THR A 689 4.29 -12.97 5.40
N LEU A 690 4.54 -14.26 5.64
CA LEU A 690 5.83 -14.71 6.14
C LEU A 690 6.91 -14.36 5.12
N GLU A 691 6.73 -14.79 3.88
CA GLU A 691 7.66 -14.56 2.76
C GLU A 691 7.97 -13.08 2.54
N TRP A 692 6.98 -12.19 2.70
CA TRP A 692 7.17 -10.74 2.60
C TRP A 692 8.15 -10.21 3.65
N TYR A 693 7.95 -10.55 4.93
CA TYR A 693 8.79 -10.01 6.00
C TYR A 693 10.16 -10.66 6.07
N THR A 694 10.25 -11.95 5.73
CA THR A 694 11.49 -12.73 5.79
C THR A 694 12.17 -12.86 4.43
N ARG A 695 11.67 -12.22 3.36
CA ARG A 695 12.25 -12.18 2.00
C ARG A 695 12.77 -13.52 1.46
N THR A 696 12.05 -14.61 1.72
CA THR A 696 12.61 -15.97 1.57
C THR A 696 12.25 -16.58 0.22
N LEU A 697 13.23 -16.69 -0.68
CA LEU A 697 13.17 -17.50 -1.91
C LEU A 697 13.80 -18.89 -1.76
N LEU A 698 14.04 -19.37 -0.54
CA LEU A 698 14.91 -20.55 -0.38
C LEU A 698 14.27 -21.91 -0.70
N PRO A 699 15.07 -22.85 -1.25
CA PRO A 699 14.70 -24.26 -1.37
C PRO A 699 14.56 -24.91 0.01
N GLU A 700 13.71 -25.95 0.11
CA GLU A 700 13.57 -26.72 1.35
C GLU A 700 14.86 -27.52 1.62
N PHE A 701 15.58 -27.17 2.69
CA PHE A 701 16.63 -28.00 3.23
C PHE A 701 16.02 -29.08 4.13
N GLU A 702 16.53 -30.32 4.07
CA GLU A 702 16.09 -31.38 4.98
C GLU A 702 16.35 -31.01 6.46
N MET A 703 17.47 -30.33 6.75
CA MET A 703 17.87 -29.86 8.09
C MET A 703 18.57 -28.48 8.00
N PRO A 704 17.81 -27.36 8.02
CA PRO A 704 18.37 -26.01 8.00
C PRO A 704 19.07 -25.63 9.33
N ARG A 705 19.86 -24.54 9.35
CA ARG A 705 20.56 -24.08 10.57
C ARG A 705 19.59 -23.61 11.64
N TYR A 706 18.52 -22.89 11.25
CA TYR A 706 17.52 -22.42 12.21
C TYR A 706 16.15 -23.07 12.08
N PHE A 707 15.49 -23.25 13.22
CA PHE A 707 14.07 -23.54 13.33
C PHE A 707 13.35 -22.38 14.01
N LEU A 708 12.55 -21.63 13.26
CA LEU A 708 11.76 -20.51 13.77
C LEU A 708 10.39 -21.00 14.25
N TYR A 709 10.24 -21.18 15.56
CA TYR A 709 9.03 -21.71 16.15
C TYR A 709 8.05 -20.58 16.53
N SER A 710 6.96 -20.46 15.79
CA SER A 710 5.87 -19.52 16.05
C SER A 710 4.89 -20.05 17.09
N ALA A 711 4.84 -19.41 18.25
CA ALA A 711 3.90 -19.74 19.33
C ALA A 711 2.45 -19.43 18.94
N ASP A 712 2.23 -18.42 18.08
CA ASP A 712 0.90 -18.07 17.58
C ASP A 712 0.33 -19.12 16.61
N ALA A 713 1.20 -19.75 15.80
CA ALA A 713 0.78 -20.84 14.92
C ALA A 713 0.31 -22.06 15.72
N GLU A 714 1.04 -22.39 16.80
CA GLU A 714 0.69 -23.49 17.72
C GLU A 714 -0.64 -23.23 18.42
N ARG A 715 -0.80 -22.06 19.06
CA ARG A 715 -2.04 -21.68 19.76
C ARG A 715 -3.25 -21.68 18.84
N ALA A 716 -3.07 -21.29 17.59
CA ALA A 716 -4.15 -21.28 16.61
C ALA A 716 -4.45 -22.67 16.00
N GLY A 717 -3.72 -23.72 16.38
CA GLY A 717 -3.83 -25.06 15.77
C GLY A 717 -3.45 -25.06 14.28
N ARG A 718 -2.59 -24.13 13.86
CA ARG A 718 -2.15 -23.92 12.46
C ARG A 718 -0.73 -24.41 12.22
N ASN A 719 -0.22 -25.31 13.07
CA ASN A 719 1.08 -25.93 12.88
C ASN A 719 1.12 -26.75 11.59
N ARG A 720 2.29 -26.78 10.96
CA ARG A 720 2.63 -27.81 9.96
C ARG A 720 2.48 -29.18 10.63
N ALA A 721 1.80 -30.10 9.95
CA ALA A 721 1.55 -31.43 10.49
C ALA A 721 2.86 -32.13 10.88
N GLY A 722 2.90 -32.76 12.06
CA GLY A 722 4.05 -33.53 12.56
C GLY A 722 5.16 -32.73 13.25
N VAL A 723 5.03 -31.41 13.37
CA VAL A 723 6.04 -30.55 14.03
C VAL A 723 5.54 -30.15 15.42
N SER A 724 6.03 -30.82 16.47
CA SER A 724 5.82 -30.42 17.87
C SER A 724 7.07 -29.75 18.43
N LYS A 725 6.93 -29.04 19.56
CA LYS A 725 8.06 -28.35 20.19
C LYS A 725 9.12 -29.35 20.67
N GLU A 726 8.68 -30.49 21.19
CA GLU A 726 9.54 -31.58 21.68
C GLU A 726 10.40 -32.17 20.55
N VAL A 727 9.82 -32.34 19.36
CA VAL A 727 10.55 -32.80 18.17
C VAL A 727 11.62 -31.79 17.74
N VAL A 728 11.34 -30.49 17.86
CA VAL A 728 12.33 -29.46 17.53
C VAL A 728 13.49 -29.47 18.54
N GLU A 729 13.20 -29.59 19.82
CA GLU A 729 14.20 -29.61 20.91
C GLU A 729 15.10 -30.88 20.90
N GLU A 730 14.70 -31.92 20.17
CA GLU A 730 15.54 -33.10 19.93
C GLU A 730 16.78 -32.75 19.07
N TYR A 731 16.63 -31.91 18.05
CA TYR A 731 17.68 -31.61 17.07
C TYR A 731 18.27 -30.19 17.19
N TYR A 732 17.57 -29.27 17.85
CA TYR A 732 17.95 -27.85 17.94
C TYR A 732 18.01 -27.37 19.39
N ASN A 733 18.86 -26.37 19.65
CA ASN A 733 18.94 -25.64 20.92
C ASN A 733 18.27 -24.27 20.79
N LEU A 734 17.56 -23.83 21.83
CA LEU A 734 17.00 -22.48 21.86
C LEU A 734 18.13 -21.45 22.01
N VAL A 735 18.24 -20.51 21.08
CA VAL A 735 19.28 -19.46 21.08
C VAL A 735 18.70 -18.05 21.13
N GLY A 736 17.41 -17.86 20.85
CA GLY A 736 16.79 -16.55 20.95
C GLY A 736 15.27 -16.57 21.05
N ARG A 737 14.69 -15.43 21.44
CA ARG A 737 13.24 -15.25 21.55
C ARG A 737 12.85 -13.87 21.03
N VAL A 738 11.95 -13.81 20.06
CA VAL A 738 11.29 -12.57 19.67
C VAL A 738 10.12 -12.32 20.62
N MET A 739 10.23 -11.25 21.38
CA MET A 739 9.27 -10.79 22.37
C MET A 739 8.37 -9.72 21.75
N VAL A 740 7.06 -9.84 21.94
CA VAL A 740 6.06 -8.82 21.59
C VAL A 740 5.23 -8.56 22.83
N GLN A 741 5.19 -7.31 23.31
CA GLN A 741 4.53 -6.97 24.58
C GLN A 741 4.95 -7.90 25.73
N ASP A 742 6.26 -8.11 25.89
CA ASP A 742 6.90 -8.99 26.87
C ASP A 742 6.46 -10.47 26.82
N LYS A 743 5.84 -10.92 25.71
CA LYS A 743 5.46 -12.32 25.49
C LYS A 743 6.27 -12.92 24.33
N PRO A 744 6.83 -14.13 24.47
CA PRO A 744 7.53 -14.77 23.36
C PRO A 744 6.54 -15.16 22.26
N LYS A 745 6.76 -14.66 21.05
CA LYS A 745 5.94 -14.93 19.86
C LYS A 745 6.65 -15.83 18.84
N VAL A 746 7.95 -15.62 18.65
CA VAL A 746 8.82 -16.49 17.84
C VAL A 746 9.99 -16.95 18.68
N LEU A 747 10.20 -18.25 18.78
CA LEU A 747 11.39 -18.84 19.40
C LEU A 747 12.37 -19.18 18.28
N ILE A 748 13.63 -18.81 18.45
CA ILE A 748 14.70 -19.04 17.49
C ILE A 748 15.52 -20.20 18.02
N TYR A 749 15.43 -21.33 17.33
CA TYR A 749 16.23 -22.51 17.62
C TYR A 749 17.34 -22.63 16.57
N GLU A 750 18.53 -23.02 16.99
CA GLU A 750 19.68 -23.29 16.13
C GLU A 750 20.09 -24.75 16.26
N ASP A 751 20.47 -25.37 15.14
CA ASP A 751 20.85 -26.78 15.09
C ASP A 751 22.02 -27.04 16.05
N LYS A 752 21.94 -28.15 16.80
CA LYS A 752 22.89 -28.51 17.85
C LYS A 752 24.34 -28.63 17.36
N ARG A 753 24.56 -28.78 16.05
CA ARG A 753 25.90 -28.78 15.43
C ARG A 753 26.57 -27.41 15.48
N PHE A 754 25.80 -26.32 15.54
CA PHE A 754 26.31 -24.95 15.50
C PHE A 754 26.12 -24.19 16.83
N ALA A 755 25.11 -24.57 17.63
CA ALA A 755 24.77 -23.86 18.85
C ALA A 755 25.89 -23.94 19.92
N ARG A 756 26.41 -22.78 20.36
CA ARG A 756 27.53 -22.67 21.32
C ARG A 756 27.15 -22.80 22.81
N GLY A 757 25.89 -23.12 23.11
CA GLY A 757 25.40 -23.33 24.48
C GLY A 757 25.19 -22.03 25.29
N GLU A 758 25.17 -20.88 24.62
CA GLU A 758 24.90 -19.57 25.22
C GLU A 758 23.44 -19.44 25.68
N PRO A 759 23.15 -18.60 26.69
CA PRO A 759 21.78 -18.32 27.10
C PRO A 759 20.99 -17.65 25.97
N PRO A 760 19.69 -17.97 25.79
CA PRO A 760 18.89 -17.36 24.74
C PRO A 760 18.78 -15.84 24.87
N VAL A 761 18.97 -15.13 23.76
CA VAL A 761 18.83 -13.67 23.67
C VAL A 761 17.37 -13.28 23.41
N ASP A 762 16.86 -12.30 24.15
CA ASP A 762 15.50 -11.78 23.95
C ASP A 762 15.53 -10.53 23.05
N TYR A 763 14.87 -10.61 21.89
CA TYR A 763 14.73 -9.56 20.89
C TYR A 763 13.34 -8.91 21.01
N ARG A 764 13.25 -7.65 21.43
CA ARG A 764 11.97 -6.93 21.58
C ARG A 764 11.49 -6.36 20.24
N SER A 765 10.39 -6.87 19.69
CA SER A 765 9.87 -6.48 18.36
C SER A 765 9.71 -4.97 18.20
N GLU A 766 9.29 -4.28 19.28
CA GLU A 766 9.10 -2.83 19.31
C GLU A 766 10.37 -2.04 18.96
N GLU A 767 11.56 -2.60 19.19
CA GLU A 767 12.86 -1.98 18.90
C GLU A 767 13.30 -2.19 17.44
N TYR A 768 12.88 -3.29 16.82
CA TYR A 768 13.32 -3.72 15.49
C TYR A 768 12.37 -3.29 14.38
N GLU A 769 11.09 -3.07 14.66
CA GLU A 769 10.08 -2.74 13.64
C GLU A 769 10.41 -1.47 12.86
N SER A 770 10.70 -0.36 13.55
CA SER A 770 11.06 0.90 12.88
C SER A 770 12.35 0.80 12.08
N ARG A 771 13.29 -0.05 12.53
CA ARG A 771 14.56 -0.30 11.83
C ARG A 771 14.35 -1.15 10.58
N TYR A 772 13.49 -2.18 10.67
CA TYR A 772 13.06 -2.96 9.52
C TYR A 772 12.41 -2.07 8.46
N ASP A 773 11.49 -1.20 8.86
CA ASP A 773 10.79 -0.30 7.93
C ASP A 773 11.76 0.72 7.28
N GLY A 774 12.82 1.12 7.98
CA GLY A 774 13.90 1.95 7.42
C GLY A 774 14.74 1.23 6.37
N LEU A 775 14.98 -0.07 6.53
CA LEU A 775 15.72 -0.90 5.55
C LEU A 775 14.83 -1.39 4.40
N ALA A 776 13.53 -1.56 4.64
CA ALA A 776 12.55 -2.00 3.66
C ALA A 776 12.12 -0.85 2.73
N SER A 777 13.08 -0.36 1.94
CA SER A 777 12.90 0.73 0.98
C SER A 777 12.61 0.23 -0.43
N LEU A 778 12.02 1.10 -1.26
CA LEU A 778 11.85 0.83 -2.69
C LEU A 778 13.19 0.57 -3.41
N ALA A 779 14.26 1.27 -3.01
CA ALA A 779 15.60 1.01 -3.54
C ALA A 779 16.07 -0.42 -3.27
N GLY A 780 15.79 -0.96 -2.08
CA GLY A 780 16.09 -2.35 -1.77
C GLY A 780 15.32 -3.36 -2.63
N TYR A 781 14.10 -3.03 -3.06
CA TYR A 781 13.33 -3.88 -3.98
C TYR A 781 13.82 -3.78 -5.43
N ARG A 782 14.21 -2.58 -5.91
CA ARG A 782 14.84 -2.40 -7.23
C ARG A 782 16.09 -3.25 -7.37
N LEU A 783 16.99 -3.13 -6.39
CA LEU A 783 18.21 -3.94 -6.33
C LEU A 783 17.89 -5.43 -6.31
N TRP A 784 16.89 -5.85 -5.53
CA TRP A 784 16.51 -7.26 -5.50
C TRP A 784 15.98 -7.76 -6.85
N GLU A 785 15.20 -6.98 -7.58
CA GLU A 785 14.67 -7.38 -8.89
C GLU A 785 15.75 -7.40 -9.97
N GLU A 786 16.56 -6.33 -10.04
CA GLU A 786 17.65 -6.19 -11.02
C GLU A 786 18.64 -7.35 -10.95
N TYR A 787 18.90 -7.83 -9.73
CA TYR A 787 19.92 -8.83 -9.46
C TYR A 787 19.38 -10.17 -8.92
N ASN A 788 18.06 -10.43 -9.02
CA ASN A 788 17.44 -11.70 -8.60
C ASN A 788 18.02 -12.93 -9.35
N GLY A 789 18.75 -12.70 -10.45
CA GLY A 789 19.46 -13.74 -11.19
C GLY A 789 20.78 -14.19 -10.57
N ASP A 790 21.34 -13.41 -9.63
CA ASP A 790 22.69 -13.61 -9.08
C ASP A 790 22.72 -14.57 -7.88
N ASP A 791 21.57 -15.14 -7.47
CA ASP A 791 21.49 -16.13 -6.38
C ASP A 791 22.49 -17.28 -6.54
N ARG A 792 22.77 -17.70 -7.78
CA ARG A 792 23.76 -18.73 -8.08
C ARG A 792 25.19 -18.28 -7.80
N ASP A 793 25.47 -17.00 -8.02
CA ASP A 793 26.77 -16.40 -7.78
C ASP A 793 27.03 -16.26 -6.29
N PHE A 794 26.04 -15.75 -5.52
CA PHE A 794 26.10 -15.75 -4.05
C PHE A 794 26.21 -17.15 -3.47
N GLN A 795 25.54 -18.15 -4.06
CA GLN A 795 25.71 -19.54 -3.66
C GLN A 795 27.14 -20.05 -3.92
N ALA A 796 27.76 -19.67 -5.03
CA ALA A 796 29.13 -20.05 -5.35
C ALA A 796 30.15 -19.37 -4.41
N VAL A 797 29.97 -18.07 -4.13
CA VAL A 797 30.72 -17.32 -3.13
C VAL A 797 30.61 -17.99 -1.76
N ALA A 798 29.39 -18.31 -1.32
CA ALA A 798 29.17 -18.97 -0.04
C ALA A 798 29.93 -20.30 0.08
N ARG A 799 29.87 -21.15 -0.96
CA ARG A 799 30.63 -22.42 -0.98
C ARG A 799 32.14 -22.20 -0.97
N PHE A 800 32.62 -21.18 -1.67
CA PHE A 800 34.04 -20.84 -1.69
C PHE A 800 34.51 -20.36 -0.31
N LEU A 801 33.78 -19.44 0.32
CA LEU A 801 34.07 -18.97 1.67
C LEU A 801 33.99 -20.12 2.69
N GLU A 802 33.02 -21.03 2.58
CA GLU A 802 32.93 -22.20 3.48
C GLU A 802 34.16 -23.12 3.37
N ALA A 803 34.77 -23.19 2.20
CA ALA A 803 35.95 -24.02 1.96
C ALA A 803 37.28 -23.34 2.29
N SER A 804 37.36 -22.00 2.22
CA SER A 804 38.63 -21.25 2.21
C SER A 804 38.71 -20.08 3.18
N ALA A 805 37.65 -19.76 3.92
CA ALA A 805 37.64 -18.62 4.83
C ALA A 805 38.60 -18.81 6.02
N HIS A 806 39.40 -17.78 6.31
CA HIS A 806 40.27 -17.74 7.47
C HIS A 806 39.44 -17.62 8.77
N PRO A 807 39.66 -18.45 9.82
CA PRO A 807 38.85 -18.46 11.04
C PRO A 807 38.76 -17.14 11.82
N GLY A 808 39.73 -16.23 11.63
CA GLY A 808 39.74 -14.89 12.25
C GLY A 808 39.39 -13.75 11.29
N GLY A 809 38.99 -14.05 10.05
CA GLY A 809 38.69 -13.02 9.06
C GLY A 809 37.34 -12.33 9.28
N GLY A 810 37.16 -11.15 8.68
CA GLY A 810 35.88 -10.44 8.61
C GLY A 810 35.39 -10.31 7.17
N LEU A 811 34.08 -10.26 6.93
CA LEU A 811 33.49 -10.11 5.60
C LEU A 811 32.80 -8.75 5.48
N VAL A 812 33.39 -7.84 4.70
CA VAL A 812 32.83 -6.53 4.36
C VAL A 812 31.95 -6.67 3.11
N LEU A 813 30.71 -6.22 3.23
CA LEU A 813 29.71 -6.23 2.16
C LEU A 813 29.47 -4.77 1.75
N ASN A 814 29.67 -4.45 0.47
CA ASN A 814 29.53 -3.07 -0.04
C ASN A 814 28.06 -2.62 -0.24
N ALA A 815 27.11 -3.56 -0.14
CA ALA A 815 25.70 -3.29 -0.21
C ALA A 815 24.94 -4.04 0.91
N PRO A 816 24.12 -3.37 1.74
CA PRO A 816 23.35 -4.01 2.81
C PRO A 816 22.44 -5.15 2.33
N GLN A 817 21.96 -5.08 1.10
CA GLN A 817 21.10 -6.08 0.48
C GLN A 817 21.81 -7.44 0.33
N GLN A 818 23.14 -7.46 0.18
CA GLN A 818 23.94 -8.69 0.10
C GLN A 818 23.83 -9.51 1.38
N VAL A 819 23.69 -8.87 2.55
CA VAL A 819 23.55 -9.57 3.84
C VAL A 819 22.37 -10.53 3.79
N GLY A 820 21.23 -10.04 3.27
CA GLY A 820 20.03 -10.84 3.13
C GLY A 820 20.29 -12.10 2.30
N ILE A 821 20.81 -11.95 1.08
CA ILE A 821 21.03 -13.06 0.16
C ILE A 821 22.13 -14.00 0.65
N LEU A 822 23.29 -13.45 1.02
CA LEU A 822 24.45 -14.24 1.44
C LEU A 822 24.20 -14.96 2.76
N SER A 823 23.52 -14.32 3.72
CA SER A 823 23.15 -14.98 4.97
C SER A 823 22.37 -16.26 4.71
N TYR A 824 21.58 -16.36 3.64
CA TYR A 824 20.87 -17.61 3.36
C TYR A 824 21.75 -18.77 2.89
N TYR A 825 22.77 -18.49 2.09
CA TYR A 825 23.59 -19.53 1.45
C TYR A 825 24.82 -19.90 2.26
N TYR A 826 25.45 -18.93 2.91
CA TYR A 826 26.68 -19.12 3.68
C TYR A 826 26.38 -19.66 5.07
N ARG A 827 27.04 -20.76 5.42
CA ARG A 827 26.89 -21.48 6.70
C ARG A 827 28.08 -21.34 7.62
N GLY A 828 29.15 -20.66 7.17
CA GLY A 828 30.33 -20.42 7.98
C GLY A 828 30.12 -19.32 9.04
N ASP A 829 31.18 -19.07 9.82
CA ASP A 829 31.12 -18.22 11.02
C ASP A 829 31.76 -16.83 10.84
N LEU A 830 32.26 -16.47 9.66
CA LEU A 830 32.82 -15.14 9.40
C LEU A 830 31.81 -14.03 9.79
N PRO A 831 32.19 -13.05 10.62
CA PRO A 831 31.35 -11.88 10.91
C PRO A 831 31.12 -11.05 9.65
N TYR A 832 29.89 -10.56 9.50
CA TYR A 832 29.47 -9.72 8.38
C TYR A 832 29.45 -8.25 8.81
N TYR A 833 29.99 -7.39 7.96
CA TYR A 833 29.96 -5.95 8.11
C TYR A 833 29.31 -5.34 6.89
N SER A 834 28.06 -4.91 7.04
CA SER A 834 27.26 -4.35 5.96
C SER A 834 27.46 -2.85 5.87
N LEU A 835 28.16 -2.40 4.85
CA LEU A 835 28.41 -0.99 4.60
C LEU A 835 27.69 -0.55 3.32
N PRO A 836 27.11 0.66 3.27
CA PRO A 836 26.89 1.58 4.40
C PRO A 836 25.71 1.15 5.30
N GLN A 837 25.70 1.52 6.58
CA GLN A 837 24.57 1.22 7.50
C GLN A 837 23.26 1.94 7.14
N ARG A 838 23.34 2.99 6.32
CA ARG A 838 22.19 3.77 5.84
C ARG A 838 22.38 4.17 4.39
N GLN A 839 21.25 4.35 3.69
CA GLN A 839 21.23 4.87 2.33
C GLN A 839 20.51 6.23 2.30
N PRO A 840 21.07 7.27 1.65
CA PRO A 840 22.38 7.29 0.96
C PRO A 840 23.57 7.16 1.92
N LEU A 841 24.71 6.73 1.39
CA LEU A 841 25.96 6.50 2.11
C LEU A 841 26.38 7.77 2.89
N ASP A 842 26.77 7.62 4.17
CA ASP A 842 27.45 8.66 4.92
C ASP A 842 28.94 8.32 5.02
N GLU A 843 29.78 9.17 4.44
CA GLU A 843 31.23 8.93 4.37
C GLU A 843 31.86 8.81 5.75
N SER A 844 31.47 9.68 6.71
CA SER A 844 32.08 9.73 8.04
C SER A 844 31.72 8.50 8.88
N GLU A 845 30.48 8.04 8.79
CA GLU A 845 30.00 6.84 9.48
C GLU A 845 30.65 5.58 8.88
N THR A 846 30.70 5.51 7.54
CA THR A 846 31.25 4.36 6.82
C THR A 846 32.75 4.20 7.05
N THR A 847 33.51 5.30 7.04
CA THR A 847 34.96 5.25 7.32
C THR A 847 35.25 4.84 8.76
N ALA A 848 34.50 5.35 9.74
CA ALA A 848 34.68 4.96 11.14
C ALA A 848 34.41 3.46 11.37
N GLU A 849 33.48 2.86 10.62
CA GLU A 849 33.23 1.42 10.67
C GLU A 849 34.34 0.62 10.03
N LEU A 850 34.86 1.04 8.88
CA LEU A 850 36.01 0.40 8.23
C LEU A 850 37.25 0.38 9.13
N GLU A 851 37.53 1.48 9.85
CA GLU A 851 38.59 1.55 10.86
C GLU A 851 38.38 0.54 12.00
N ALA A 852 37.14 0.41 12.49
CA ALA A 852 36.81 -0.53 13.55
C ALA A 852 36.97 -2.00 13.10
N ILE A 853 36.61 -2.30 11.84
CA ILE A 853 36.72 -3.65 11.26
C ILE A 853 38.18 -4.06 11.14
N LEU A 854 39.05 -3.18 10.63
CA LEU A 854 40.48 -3.45 10.52
C LEU A 854 41.19 -3.52 11.87
N ALA A 855 40.63 -2.91 12.93
CA ALA A 855 41.14 -3.07 14.28
C ALA A 855 40.81 -4.44 14.90
N GLU A 856 39.78 -5.13 14.39
CA GLU A 856 39.32 -6.44 14.88
C GLU A 856 39.83 -7.61 14.03
N HIS A 857 40.09 -7.39 12.73
CA HIS A 857 40.43 -8.44 11.77
C HIS A 857 41.70 -8.15 10.97
N ASP A 858 42.66 -9.07 11.03
CA ASP A 858 43.88 -9.04 10.21
C ASP A 858 43.65 -9.47 8.75
N VAL A 859 42.54 -10.16 8.50
CA VAL A 859 42.12 -10.65 7.18
C VAL A 859 40.70 -10.17 6.92
N VAL A 860 40.49 -9.44 5.83
CA VAL A 860 39.17 -8.92 5.44
C VAL A 860 38.82 -9.37 4.03
N TYR A 861 37.67 -10.01 3.89
CA TYR A 861 37.07 -10.33 2.60
C TYR A 861 36.15 -9.17 2.20
N GLY A 862 36.41 -8.50 1.08
CA GLY A 862 35.51 -7.53 0.48
C GLY A 862 34.63 -8.18 -0.58
N LEU A 863 33.32 -8.23 -0.37
CA LEU A 863 32.36 -8.71 -1.36
C LEU A 863 31.71 -7.52 -2.07
N PHE A 864 32.07 -7.32 -3.33
CA PHE A 864 31.63 -6.21 -4.16
C PHE A 864 30.54 -6.64 -5.15
N TRP A 865 29.41 -5.95 -5.11
CA TRP A 865 28.22 -6.17 -5.95
C TRP A 865 27.38 -4.89 -5.99
N ALA A 866 26.74 -4.58 -7.14
CA ALA A 866 25.94 -3.36 -7.34
C ALA A 866 26.68 -2.09 -6.86
N ALA A 867 27.97 -1.97 -7.19
CA ALA A 867 28.83 -0.92 -6.66
C ALA A 867 28.39 0.47 -7.16
N GLU A 868 27.84 0.58 -8.37
CA GLU A 868 27.36 1.85 -8.93
C GLU A 868 26.19 2.44 -8.11
N GLU A 869 25.38 1.59 -7.47
CA GLU A 869 24.22 2.00 -6.67
C GLU A 869 24.55 2.14 -5.18
N SER A 870 25.35 1.21 -4.66
CA SER A 870 25.62 1.08 -3.21
C SER A 870 26.83 1.90 -2.75
N ASP A 871 27.83 2.02 -3.61
CA ASP A 871 29.07 2.77 -3.37
C ASP A 871 29.48 3.53 -4.66
N PRO A 872 28.65 4.47 -5.14
CA PRO A 872 28.82 5.15 -6.44
C PRO A 872 30.15 5.89 -6.60
N HIS A 873 30.81 6.19 -5.49
CA HIS A 873 32.08 6.90 -5.44
C HIS A 873 33.27 5.99 -5.11
N GLY A 874 33.04 4.68 -4.94
CA GLY A 874 34.07 3.69 -4.63
C GLY A 874 34.76 3.94 -3.29
N LEU A 875 34.04 4.49 -2.30
CA LEU A 875 34.60 4.81 -0.98
C LEU A 875 35.06 3.55 -0.25
N ILE A 876 34.26 2.49 -0.24
CA ILE A 876 34.52 1.29 0.57
C ILE A 876 35.73 0.55 0.01
N GLU A 877 35.72 0.26 -1.29
CA GLU A 877 36.86 -0.39 -1.94
C GLU A 877 38.10 0.50 -1.94
N GLY A 878 37.95 1.75 -2.36
CA GLY A 878 39.08 2.69 -2.45
C GLY A 878 39.73 2.97 -1.09
N TRP A 879 38.95 2.93 0.00
CA TRP A 879 39.50 3.04 1.34
C TRP A 879 40.26 1.77 1.75
N LEU A 880 39.71 0.57 1.49
CA LEU A 880 40.41 -0.69 1.77
C LEU A 880 41.73 -0.78 0.99
N ASP A 881 41.72 -0.44 -0.30
CA ASP A 881 42.91 -0.40 -1.16
C ASP A 881 44.02 0.53 -0.64
N GLN A 882 43.67 1.59 0.10
CA GLN A 882 44.62 2.54 0.67
C GLN A 882 45.20 2.12 2.03
N HIS A 883 44.49 1.26 2.78
CA HIS A 883 44.82 0.97 4.19
C HIS A 883 45.31 -0.47 4.41
N VAL A 884 44.97 -1.40 3.52
CA VAL A 884 45.35 -2.82 3.61
C VAL A 884 45.75 -3.38 2.25
N HIS A 885 46.48 -4.49 2.26
CA HIS A 885 46.98 -5.09 1.03
C HIS A 885 45.92 -5.96 0.37
N LYS A 886 45.53 -5.64 -0.86
CA LYS A 886 44.71 -6.52 -1.69
C LYS A 886 45.55 -7.70 -2.22
N GLY A 887 45.30 -8.90 -1.68
CA GLY A 887 46.03 -10.12 -1.99
C GLY A 887 45.53 -10.82 -3.25
N THR A 888 44.30 -11.35 -3.22
CA THR A 888 43.68 -12.05 -4.36
C THR A 888 42.25 -11.57 -4.58
N GLU A 889 41.76 -11.64 -5.81
CA GLU A 889 40.35 -11.42 -6.11
C GLU A 889 39.81 -12.47 -7.06
N ARG A 890 38.51 -12.75 -6.94
CA ARG A 890 37.82 -13.74 -7.74
C ARG A 890 36.42 -13.26 -8.10
N TRP A 891 36.07 -13.44 -9.37
CA TRP A 891 34.75 -13.17 -9.90
C TRP A 891 33.89 -14.43 -9.89
N PHE A 892 32.64 -14.28 -9.43
CA PHE A 892 31.57 -15.26 -9.47
C PHE A 892 30.41 -14.59 -10.21
N GLY A 893 30.40 -14.70 -11.55
CA GLY A 893 29.44 -13.97 -12.37
C GLY A 893 29.50 -12.46 -12.12
N ASN A 894 28.44 -11.88 -11.57
CA ASN A 894 28.34 -10.44 -11.26
C ASN A 894 28.87 -10.06 -9.86
N VAL A 895 29.25 -11.04 -9.04
CA VAL A 895 29.74 -10.82 -7.67
C VAL A 895 31.25 -10.98 -7.64
N ARG A 896 31.97 -10.00 -7.06
CA ARG A 896 33.42 -10.08 -6.87
C ARG A 896 33.78 -10.22 -5.40
N LEU A 897 34.65 -11.17 -5.09
CA LEU A 897 35.23 -11.35 -3.76
C LEU A 897 36.72 -11.00 -3.83
N ALA A 898 37.15 -10.01 -3.05
CA ALA A 898 38.55 -9.66 -2.87
C ALA A 898 39.01 -10.00 -1.45
N LEU A 899 40.25 -10.43 -1.30
CA LEU A 899 40.90 -10.69 -0.03
C LEU A 899 41.88 -9.56 0.28
N TYR A 900 41.73 -8.97 1.45
CA TYR A 900 42.60 -7.94 2.00
C TYR A 900 43.29 -8.49 3.25
N THR A 901 44.57 -8.19 3.40
CA THR A 901 45.35 -8.55 4.58
C THR A 901 46.06 -7.32 5.12
N SER A 902 46.16 -7.24 6.45
CA SER A 902 47.04 -6.25 7.09
C SER A 902 48.47 -6.46 6.58
N PRO A 903 49.20 -5.38 6.20
CA PRO A 903 50.57 -5.53 5.73
C PRO A 903 51.41 -6.20 6.82
N PRO A 904 52.21 -7.24 6.52
CA PRO A 904 53.14 -7.79 7.48
C PRO A 904 54.07 -6.69 7.97
N VAL A 905 54.26 -6.62 9.29
CA VAL A 905 55.22 -5.73 9.95
C VAL A 905 56.57 -5.89 9.26
N GLU A 906 57.10 -4.80 8.67
CA GLU A 906 58.39 -4.72 7.94
C GLU A 906 59.35 -5.89 8.25
N ALA A 907 59.21 -6.98 7.49
CA ALA A 907 60.12 -8.09 7.59
C ALA A 907 61.32 -7.78 6.69
N ARG A 908 62.45 -7.50 7.33
CA ARG A 908 63.73 -7.28 6.64
C ARG A 908 64.31 -8.64 6.27
N GLY A 909 64.04 -9.10 5.06
CA GLY A 909 64.82 -10.16 4.45
C GLY A 909 66.27 -9.71 4.26
N GLU A 910 67.20 -10.66 4.15
CA GLU A 910 68.56 -10.32 3.76
C GLU A 910 68.57 -9.87 2.29
N VAL A 911 69.14 -8.71 2.00
CA VAL A 911 69.24 -8.21 0.62
C VAL A 911 70.37 -8.95 -0.11
N HIS A 912 69.99 -9.74 -1.10
CA HIS A 912 70.90 -10.49 -1.97
C HIS A 912 71.25 -9.65 -3.20
N TYR A 913 72.49 -9.15 -3.25
CA TYR A 913 72.99 -8.40 -4.40
C TYR A 913 73.41 -9.32 -5.54
N LEU A 914 72.94 -9.02 -6.74
CA LEU A 914 73.33 -9.68 -7.98
C LEU A 914 74.37 -8.83 -8.70
N GLN A 915 75.34 -9.50 -9.34
CA GLN A 915 76.37 -8.81 -10.12
C GLN A 915 76.14 -9.01 -11.61
N ASP A 916 75.95 -7.89 -12.31
CA ASP A 916 75.92 -7.79 -13.78
C ASP A 916 74.89 -8.73 -14.42
N LEU A 917 73.68 -8.76 -13.84
CA LEU A 917 72.57 -9.61 -14.27
C LEU A 917 71.51 -8.79 -15.02
N ARG A 918 71.53 -8.89 -16.35
CA ARG A 918 70.76 -8.05 -17.26
C ARG A 918 69.62 -8.82 -17.90
N LEU A 919 68.44 -8.21 -17.99
CA LEU A 919 67.29 -8.71 -18.74
C LEU A 919 67.13 -7.83 -19.99
N GLY A 920 67.37 -8.41 -21.16
CA GLY A 920 67.52 -7.64 -22.39
C GLY A 920 68.77 -6.76 -22.36
N LYS A 921 68.71 -5.60 -23.02
CA LYS A 921 69.84 -4.66 -23.12
C LYS A 921 69.78 -3.53 -22.08
N GLU A 922 68.59 -3.27 -21.55
CA GLU A 922 68.25 -1.98 -20.93
C GLU A 922 67.95 -2.10 -19.42
N ILE A 923 67.64 -3.31 -18.93
CA ILE A 923 67.22 -3.55 -17.55
C ILE A 923 68.21 -4.45 -16.83
N GLU A 924 68.57 -4.09 -15.61
CA GLU A 924 69.40 -4.91 -14.72
C GLU A 924 68.64 -5.22 -13.43
N LEU A 925 68.74 -6.47 -12.97
CA LEU A 925 68.30 -6.86 -11.62
C LEU A 925 69.48 -6.68 -10.66
N LEU A 926 69.43 -5.63 -9.84
CA LEU A 926 70.52 -5.28 -8.92
C LEU A 926 70.55 -6.16 -7.68
N ALA A 927 69.38 -6.42 -7.12
CA ALA A 927 69.25 -7.17 -5.89
C ALA A 927 67.83 -7.72 -5.75
N TYR A 928 67.67 -8.64 -4.81
CA TYR A 928 66.37 -9.06 -4.34
C TYR A 928 66.41 -9.31 -2.83
N GLU A 929 65.24 -9.28 -2.23
CA GLU A 929 65.01 -9.57 -0.83
C GLU A 929 63.88 -10.58 -0.77
N VAL A 930 64.07 -11.67 -0.03
CA VAL A 930 63.05 -12.72 0.14
C VAL A 930 62.81 -12.91 1.62
N ASP A 931 61.54 -12.87 2.01
CA ASP A 931 61.07 -13.32 3.32
C ASP A 931 60.09 -14.49 3.17
N GLY A 932 60.07 -15.36 4.17
CA GLY A 932 59.37 -16.65 4.10
C GLY A 932 60.25 -17.76 3.49
N LEU A 933 61.45 -17.99 4.04
CA LEU A 933 62.29 -19.15 3.66
C LEU A 933 61.75 -20.49 4.19
N LEU A 934 60.90 -20.42 5.22
CA LEU A 934 60.17 -21.55 5.81
C LEU A 934 58.71 -21.12 5.93
N VAL A 935 57.80 -21.81 5.22
CA VAL A 935 56.39 -21.39 5.08
C VAL A 935 55.48 -22.60 5.19
N GLU A 936 54.35 -22.47 5.87
CA GLU A 936 53.31 -23.51 5.88
C GLU A 936 52.43 -23.42 4.60
N PRO A 937 51.71 -24.49 4.21
CA PRO A 937 50.66 -24.40 3.20
C PRO A 937 49.69 -23.24 3.49
N SER A 938 49.19 -22.55 2.45
CA SER A 938 48.43 -21.29 2.57
C SER A 938 49.19 -20.07 3.13
N GLY A 939 50.48 -20.19 3.43
CA GLY A 939 51.34 -19.05 3.78
C GLY A 939 51.74 -18.20 2.57
N THR A 940 52.54 -17.16 2.80
CA THR A 940 53.00 -16.23 1.76
C THR A 940 54.53 -16.18 1.70
N VAL A 941 55.06 -16.02 0.49
CA VAL A 941 56.47 -15.71 0.23
C VAL A 941 56.54 -14.29 -0.30
N ASP A 942 57.25 -13.43 0.43
CA ASP A 942 57.40 -12.02 0.10
C ASP A 942 58.71 -11.81 -0.64
N LEU A 943 58.64 -11.28 -1.86
CA LEU A 943 59.78 -11.05 -2.75
C LEU A 943 59.83 -9.59 -3.15
N THR A 944 60.92 -8.89 -2.82
CA THR A 944 61.22 -7.56 -3.36
C THR A 944 62.35 -7.66 -4.37
N LEU A 945 62.12 -7.13 -5.57
CA LEU A 945 63.09 -7.03 -6.66
C LEU A 945 63.54 -5.59 -6.80
N TYR A 946 64.85 -5.37 -6.90
CA TYR A 946 65.43 -4.05 -7.12
C TYR A 946 65.98 -3.99 -8.54
N TRP A 947 65.28 -3.28 -9.40
CA TRP A 947 65.61 -3.13 -10.81
C TRP A 947 66.35 -1.82 -11.07
N ALA A 948 67.20 -1.77 -12.10
CA ALA A 948 67.80 -0.54 -12.59
C ALA A 948 67.69 -0.41 -14.10
N ALA A 949 67.32 0.78 -14.57
CA ALA A 949 67.35 1.13 -15.99
C ALA A 949 68.77 1.59 -16.39
N ARG A 950 69.39 0.91 -17.35
CA ARG A 950 70.71 1.25 -17.91
C ARG A 950 70.63 2.25 -19.06
N SER A 951 69.46 2.39 -19.65
CA SER A 951 69.11 3.39 -20.67
C SER A 951 67.61 3.69 -20.58
N GLU A 952 67.14 4.65 -21.36
CA GLU A 952 65.70 4.83 -21.59
C GLU A 952 65.11 3.54 -22.18
N ILE A 953 63.95 3.12 -21.65
CA ILE A 953 63.26 1.89 -22.04
C ILE A 953 62.09 2.28 -22.93
N GLU A 954 62.03 1.77 -24.16
CA GLU A 954 61.00 2.15 -25.14
C GLU A 954 59.74 1.25 -25.09
N GLU A 955 59.72 0.24 -24.21
CA GLU A 955 58.65 -0.76 -24.13
C GLU A 955 58.19 -1.03 -22.68
N ASP A 956 56.93 -1.43 -22.55
CA ASP A 956 56.38 -1.91 -21.28
C ASP A 956 56.55 -3.42 -21.13
N TYR A 957 57.25 -3.82 -20.07
CA TYR A 957 57.48 -5.22 -19.71
C TYR A 957 56.66 -5.62 -18.49
N THR A 958 56.17 -6.86 -18.53
CA THR A 958 55.56 -7.54 -17.38
C THR A 958 56.61 -8.39 -16.71
N VAL A 959 56.74 -8.27 -15.39
CA VAL A 959 57.59 -9.15 -14.58
C VAL A 959 56.76 -10.38 -14.23
N PHE A 960 57.34 -11.56 -14.40
CA PHE A 960 56.79 -12.79 -13.85
C PHE A 960 57.61 -13.22 -12.64
N THR A 961 56.92 -13.64 -11.58
CA THR A 961 57.51 -14.22 -10.38
C THR A 961 56.79 -15.52 -10.07
N HIS A 962 57.52 -16.62 -10.02
CA HIS A 962 56.94 -17.95 -9.92
C HIS A 962 57.65 -18.76 -8.83
N LEU A 963 56.89 -19.58 -8.10
CA LEU A 963 57.39 -20.60 -7.20
C LEU A 963 57.29 -21.96 -7.91
N ILE A 964 58.42 -22.61 -8.13
CA ILE A 964 58.53 -23.88 -8.86
C ILE A 964 59.18 -24.98 -8.02
N ASP A 965 58.82 -26.25 -8.28
CA ASP A 965 59.45 -27.40 -7.62
C ASP A 965 60.71 -27.90 -8.34
N VAL A 966 61.25 -29.04 -7.88
CA VAL A 966 62.43 -29.69 -8.46
C VAL A 966 62.18 -30.28 -9.85
N GLU A 967 60.92 -30.48 -10.25
CA GLU A 967 60.50 -30.92 -11.59
C GLU A 967 60.16 -29.73 -12.50
N ASP A 968 60.45 -28.49 -12.08
CA ASP A 968 60.06 -27.22 -12.73
C ASP A 968 58.52 -27.05 -12.87
N ARG A 969 57.73 -27.68 -11.99
CA ARG A 969 56.27 -27.48 -11.93
C ARG A 969 55.95 -26.20 -11.16
N LEU A 970 55.03 -25.41 -11.71
CA LEU A 970 54.55 -24.17 -11.11
C LEU A 970 53.52 -24.43 -9.99
N TRP A 971 53.74 -23.81 -8.83
CA TRP A 971 52.87 -23.91 -7.65
C TRP A 971 52.22 -22.59 -7.23
N ALA A 972 52.93 -21.46 -7.36
CA ALA A 972 52.39 -20.13 -7.16
C ALA A 972 53.00 -19.17 -8.20
N GLN A 973 52.24 -18.16 -8.64
CA GLN A 973 52.74 -17.15 -9.56
C GLN A 973 52.12 -15.78 -9.30
N GLN A 974 52.86 -14.73 -9.64
CA GLN A 974 52.36 -13.38 -9.75
C GLN A 974 53.06 -12.67 -10.93
N ASP A 975 52.22 -12.23 -11.88
CA ASP A 975 52.63 -11.52 -13.09
C ASP A 975 51.97 -10.14 -13.13
N ASN A 976 52.76 -9.07 -13.13
CA ASN A 976 52.26 -7.71 -13.28
C ASN A 976 53.34 -6.78 -13.82
N GLN A 977 52.92 -5.61 -14.33
CA GLN A 977 53.85 -4.51 -14.54
C GLN A 977 54.46 -4.08 -13.19
N PRO A 978 55.69 -3.54 -13.18
CA PRO A 978 56.34 -3.12 -11.95
C PRO A 978 55.46 -2.21 -11.08
N GLN A 979 55.55 -2.38 -9.77
CA GLN A 979 54.74 -1.67 -8.76
C GLN A 979 53.23 -1.78 -9.04
N LYS A 980 52.76 -2.97 -9.42
CA LYS A 980 51.35 -3.25 -9.77
C LYS A 980 50.78 -2.31 -10.85
N GLY A 981 51.64 -1.80 -11.74
CA GLY A 981 51.28 -0.89 -12.83
C GLY A 981 51.31 0.60 -12.48
N GLU A 982 51.71 0.97 -11.25
CA GLU A 982 51.87 2.37 -10.86
C GLU A 982 53.09 3.04 -11.51
N HIS A 983 54.13 2.24 -11.81
CA HIS A 983 55.34 2.74 -12.48
C HIS A 983 55.88 1.75 -13.55
N PRO A 984 55.20 1.65 -14.71
CA PRO A 984 55.59 0.76 -15.81
C PRO A 984 57.00 1.03 -16.35
N THR A 985 57.63 0.05 -17.00
CA THR A 985 59.04 0.15 -17.45
C THR A 985 59.26 1.26 -18.48
N LEU A 986 58.26 1.61 -19.30
CA LEU A 986 58.33 2.75 -20.23
C LEU A 986 58.56 4.10 -19.49
N GLY A 987 58.17 4.17 -18.22
CA GLY A 987 58.33 5.36 -17.38
C GLY A 987 59.71 5.49 -16.72
N TRP A 988 60.57 4.47 -16.83
CA TRP A 988 61.85 4.43 -16.12
C TRP A 988 62.91 5.29 -16.82
N ARG A 989 63.65 6.07 -16.04
CA ARG A 989 64.74 6.93 -16.53
C ARG A 989 66.08 6.24 -16.41
N GLU A 990 67.03 6.58 -17.29
CA GLU A 990 68.41 6.09 -17.18
C GLU A 990 68.99 6.34 -15.77
N GLY A 991 69.47 5.26 -15.15
CA GLY A 991 70.02 5.25 -13.79
C GLY A 991 68.99 5.16 -12.66
N GLU A 992 67.69 5.11 -12.97
CA GLU A 992 66.63 4.95 -11.98
C GLU A 992 66.65 3.53 -11.40
N VAL A 993 66.48 3.44 -10.07
CA VAL A 993 66.35 2.18 -9.34
C VAL A 993 64.92 2.04 -8.84
N VAL A 994 64.25 0.96 -9.23
CA VAL A 994 62.86 0.68 -8.89
C VAL A 994 62.78 -0.52 -7.96
N ALA A 995 62.26 -0.30 -6.75
CA ALA A 995 61.93 -1.36 -5.81
C ALA A 995 60.51 -1.87 -6.12
N ASP A 996 60.39 -3.16 -6.34
CA ASP A 996 59.20 -3.80 -6.91
C ASP A 996 58.84 -5.05 -6.09
N ARG A 997 57.64 -5.07 -5.50
CA ARG A 997 57.27 -6.04 -4.45
C ARG A 997 56.21 -7.03 -4.93
N TYR A 998 56.42 -8.29 -4.58
CA TYR A 998 55.61 -9.45 -4.95
C TYR A 998 55.26 -10.26 -3.70
N HIS A 999 54.05 -10.80 -3.66
CA HIS A 999 53.52 -11.58 -2.55
C HIS A 999 52.91 -12.86 -3.12
N LEU A 1000 53.65 -13.96 -3.05
CA LEU A 1000 53.24 -15.24 -3.59
C LEU A 1000 52.49 -16.02 -2.52
N LEU A 1001 51.15 -16.11 -2.64
CA LEU A 1001 50.31 -16.96 -1.79
C LEU A 1001 50.42 -18.42 -2.24
N LEU A 1002 50.78 -19.30 -1.30
CA LEU A 1002 50.92 -20.73 -1.56
C LEU A 1002 49.54 -21.41 -1.56
N PRO A 1003 49.28 -22.38 -2.45
CA PRO A 1003 48.10 -23.25 -2.35
C PRO A 1003 48.06 -24.01 -1.01
N ASP A 1004 46.87 -24.47 -0.62
CA ASP A 1004 46.70 -25.31 0.57
C ASP A 1004 47.13 -26.78 0.34
N ASP A 1005 47.14 -27.22 -0.92
CA ASP A 1005 47.52 -28.57 -1.35
C ASP A 1005 49.00 -28.71 -1.75
N ILE A 1006 49.80 -27.67 -1.56
CA ILE A 1006 51.24 -27.69 -1.85
C ILE A 1006 51.97 -28.74 -0.97
N PRO A 1007 52.70 -29.71 -1.57
CA PRO A 1007 53.43 -30.71 -0.80
C PRO A 1007 54.58 -30.11 0.00
N ALA A 1008 54.85 -30.67 1.18
CA ALA A 1008 56.06 -30.37 1.92
C ALA A 1008 57.31 -30.71 1.08
N GLY A 1009 58.27 -29.80 1.02
CA GLY A 1009 59.41 -29.92 0.11
C GLY A 1009 60.19 -28.62 -0.10
N GLN A 1010 61.16 -28.65 -1.03
CA GLN A 1010 61.94 -27.47 -1.40
C GLN A 1010 61.52 -26.94 -2.77
N TYR A 1011 61.40 -25.62 -2.85
CA TYR A 1011 60.91 -24.86 -3.99
C TYR A 1011 61.89 -23.74 -4.33
N ARG A 1012 61.92 -23.34 -5.60
CA ARG A 1012 62.78 -22.29 -6.12
C ARG A 1012 61.93 -21.15 -6.66
N LEU A 1013 62.40 -19.92 -6.46
CA LEU A 1013 61.81 -18.73 -7.08
C LEU A 1013 62.42 -18.52 -8.46
N GLU A 1014 61.60 -18.44 -9.50
CA GLU A 1014 62.01 -17.98 -10.82
C GLU A 1014 61.42 -16.61 -11.15
N VAL A 1015 62.24 -15.76 -11.75
CA VAL A 1015 61.89 -14.39 -12.12
C VAL A 1015 62.33 -14.10 -13.55
N GLY A 1016 61.55 -13.30 -14.26
CA GLY A 1016 61.97 -12.72 -15.53
C GLY A 1016 61.00 -11.66 -16.01
N MET A 1017 61.23 -11.19 -17.24
CA MET A 1017 60.39 -10.17 -17.87
C MET A 1017 59.98 -10.62 -19.27
N TYR A 1018 58.79 -10.23 -19.69
CA TYR A 1018 58.30 -10.46 -21.05
C TYR A 1018 57.49 -9.27 -21.55
N GLN A 1019 57.42 -9.14 -22.87
CA GLN A 1019 56.56 -8.16 -23.51
C GLN A 1019 55.13 -8.70 -23.60
N TRP A 1020 54.18 -8.10 -22.89
CA TRP A 1020 52.80 -8.61 -22.76
C TRP A 1020 52.11 -8.83 -24.12
N GLN A 1021 52.34 -7.94 -25.09
CA GLN A 1021 51.66 -7.97 -26.39
C GLN A 1021 52.07 -9.16 -27.28
N MET A 1022 53.33 -9.62 -27.16
CA MET A 1022 53.88 -10.69 -27.99
C MET A 1022 54.18 -11.97 -27.20
N GLY A 1023 54.18 -11.91 -25.86
CA GLY A 1023 54.53 -13.03 -24.97
C GLY A 1023 56.02 -13.41 -25.03
N GLU A 1024 56.86 -12.61 -25.68
CA GLU A 1024 58.28 -12.87 -25.84
C GLU A 1024 59.04 -12.54 -24.54
N ARG A 1025 59.69 -13.54 -23.94
CA ARG A 1025 60.52 -13.39 -22.74
C ARG A 1025 61.87 -12.77 -23.10
N LEU A 1026 62.33 -11.85 -22.26
CA LEU A 1026 63.65 -11.23 -22.40
C LEU A 1026 64.77 -12.24 -22.09
N SER A 1027 65.80 -12.25 -22.94
CA SER A 1027 67.04 -12.97 -22.66
C SER A 1027 67.74 -12.40 -21.43
N VAL A 1028 68.24 -13.27 -20.57
CA VAL A 1028 69.01 -12.95 -19.37
C VAL A 1028 70.51 -13.12 -19.66
N PHE A 1029 71.29 -12.10 -19.33
CA PHE A 1029 72.74 -12.08 -19.46
C PHE A 1029 73.40 -11.95 -18.09
N GLN A 1030 74.46 -12.72 -17.85
CA GLN A 1030 75.36 -12.53 -16.71
C GLN A 1030 76.75 -12.18 -17.25
N GLY A 1031 77.18 -10.93 -17.05
CA GLY A 1031 78.26 -10.37 -17.87
C GLY A 1031 77.89 -10.38 -19.35
N ASP A 1032 78.81 -10.81 -20.22
CA ASP A 1032 78.57 -10.93 -21.67
C ASP A 1032 77.98 -12.28 -22.09
N ARG A 1033 77.68 -13.17 -21.13
CA ARG A 1033 77.14 -14.51 -21.41
C ARG A 1033 75.63 -14.54 -21.25
N GLU A 1034 74.92 -14.95 -22.30
CA GLU A 1034 73.49 -15.29 -22.21
C GLU A 1034 73.30 -16.59 -21.42
N ILE A 1035 72.46 -16.55 -20.38
CA ILE A 1035 72.22 -17.66 -19.45
C ILE A 1035 70.80 -18.24 -19.54
N GLY A 1036 69.90 -17.62 -20.30
CA GLY A 1036 68.54 -18.12 -20.53
C GLY A 1036 67.53 -16.98 -20.72
N ASN A 1037 66.28 -17.19 -20.31
CA ASN A 1037 65.19 -16.20 -20.32
C ASN A 1037 64.43 -16.13 -18.97
N ARG A 1038 65.09 -16.62 -17.91
CA ARG A 1038 64.63 -16.61 -16.52
C ARG A 1038 65.83 -16.61 -15.58
N VAL A 1039 65.63 -16.12 -14.37
CA VAL A 1039 66.59 -16.07 -13.27
C VAL A 1039 66.06 -16.96 -12.16
N LEU A 1040 66.87 -17.90 -11.66
CA LEU A 1040 66.55 -18.65 -10.45
C LEU A 1040 67.19 -17.96 -9.25
N LEU A 1041 66.38 -17.56 -8.28
CA LEU A 1041 66.84 -16.88 -7.06
C LEU A 1041 67.20 -17.92 -5.97
N ALA A 1042 68.16 -17.57 -5.12
CA ALA A 1042 68.53 -18.35 -3.93
C ALA A 1042 68.34 -17.50 -2.65
N PRO A 1043 67.91 -18.02 -1.49
CA PRO A 1043 67.82 -19.43 -1.11
C PRO A 1043 66.57 -20.14 -1.65
N GLU A 1044 66.52 -21.47 -1.48
CA GLU A 1044 65.31 -22.26 -1.73
C GLU A 1044 64.29 -22.06 -0.60
N ILE A 1045 63.00 -22.04 -0.97
CA ILE A 1045 61.87 -21.95 -0.04
C ILE A 1045 61.53 -23.35 0.46
N THR A 1046 61.46 -23.54 1.77
CA THR A 1046 61.04 -24.81 2.39
C THR A 1046 59.58 -24.71 2.82
N VAL A 1047 58.76 -25.66 2.37
CA VAL A 1047 57.37 -25.81 2.82
C VAL A 1047 57.30 -26.97 3.82
N GLU A 1048 56.72 -26.71 5.01
CA GLU A 1048 56.58 -27.70 6.11
C GLU A 1048 55.47 -28.74 5.93
#